data_AF-A0A8B9IUD5-F1
#
_entry.id   AF-A0A8B9IUD5-F1
#
_cell.length_a   1.000
_cell.length_b   1.000
_cell.length_c   1.000
_cell.angle_alpha   90.00
_cell.angle_beta   90.00
_cell.angle_gamma   90.00
#
_symmetry.space_group_name_H-M   'P 1'
#
loop_
_entity.id
_entity.type
_entity.pdbx_description
1 polymer ?
#
loop_
_entity_poly.entity_id
_entity_poly.type
_entity_poly.pdbx_seq_one_letter_code
_entity_poly.pdbx_strand_id
1 'polypeptide(L)'
;MAQILDWKKLMKVDPDALPRQEELADRLLDTMLKVDWKDLKTETPGKLIHLFKITQSLLKMKTQEVELALEEVEKAGEEQAKCGKTVLYLECYFNAFKMAQKSAGGRDTHFLRDEIRQLEKQLEQKERQLTDTEKELGKEKKVNEQLALRNEDAENENIKLRRECGLLSVQNEQLLQDVVDYQRQIDSQKEAILLRRGEDSDYRSQLSKKNFELVQYLDEIQNLTEANEKLDIQNQEMRKNLEESVQEMEKMTDEYNKMKLIVQQSDTVMDHLRKEKEQYKFQVQELSDQLKAKNEEDYPLMAAVNAKVEEWKNILASKDDELLQYQQMLFNLKEKLKMAQLDVDRNSIMAFQQGVEERDARIRLLTEQVELYTREMEQNALLIEELRSDLQKDKGHSSLAQQNRVGEMQEKLKMLEERTKEAEKSAELAEADAREKDKELVETLKRMRDYELGIYGLEEAVAEINDLKKQIRIRDHEIETLIKESNKLELKINDFLDENEELRERLGLEPKTMIDLSEFRNSKALKQQQYRAENQILLQEIERLEEERIELKKHIRKLAQEKGRRIATTGLDAGDVQITDNFTEEKGMNKRKLDLLNRQDITEAKAKNEYLANELSMRERDLEKNRTVIAKFQRKLKELSEENKQLEQGMKEILQAVKEMQKDSSVKGGETALIIPSLDRLVNAMESKNSEGIFDTSVHLKAQVDRLSGRNEELRQELKQTQKEAMNFSNQLANANEKIAQLKNEISLLRQSEGANIVFQTVNLPEGMVPSSVSMINSLNEYLICLVQVIHLLLNIKNICNI
;
A
#
# COMPACT_ATOMS: atom_id res chain seq x y z
N MET A 1 42.32 -6.65 -91.95
CA MET A 1 43.21 -7.66 -91.35
C MET A 1 42.33 -8.68 -90.66
N ALA A 2 42.24 -9.91 -91.20
CA ALA A 2 41.51 -10.99 -90.55
C ALA A 2 42.17 -11.28 -89.20
N GLN A 3 41.41 -11.17 -88.10
CA GLN A 3 41.92 -11.52 -86.78
C GLN A 3 42.16 -13.02 -86.75
N ILE A 4 43.44 -13.40 -86.73
CA ILE A 4 43.87 -14.78 -86.57
C ILE A 4 43.33 -15.28 -85.23
N LEU A 5 42.62 -16.40 -85.25
CA LEU A 5 42.06 -17.03 -84.06
C LEU A 5 43.18 -17.33 -83.05
N ASP A 6 43.09 -16.76 -81.83
CA ASP A 6 44.07 -17.02 -80.77
C ASP A 6 43.82 -18.39 -80.14
N TRP A 7 44.35 -19.42 -80.80
CA TRP A 7 44.25 -20.81 -80.37
C TRP A 7 44.82 -21.04 -78.96
N LYS A 8 45.76 -20.22 -78.47
CA LYS A 8 46.29 -20.36 -77.11
C LYS A 8 45.28 -19.95 -76.05
N LYS A 9 44.42 -18.96 -76.35
CA LYS A 9 43.33 -18.56 -75.47
C LYS A 9 42.19 -19.57 -75.53
N LEU A 10 41.81 -20.02 -76.72
CA LEU A 10 40.73 -21.01 -76.90
C LEU A 10 41.04 -22.34 -76.21
N MET A 11 42.25 -22.86 -76.31
CA MET A 11 42.62 -24.14 -75.67
C MET A 11 42.73 -24.08 -74.13
N LYS A 12 42.71 -22.87 -73.54
CA LYS A 12 42.68 -22.68 -72.08
C LYS A 12 41.26 -22.60 -71.52
N VAL A 13 40.27 -22.43 -72.38
CA VAL A 13 38.87 -22.36 -71.96
C VAL A 13 38.38 -23.78 -71.71
N ASP A 14 37.89 -24.03 -70.50
CA ASP A 14 37.22 -25.28 -70.19
C ASP A 14 35.75 -25.21 -70.68
N PRO A 15 35.34 -26.04 -71.66
CA PRO A 15 33.98 -26.01 -72.20
C PRO A 15 32.89 -26.31 -71.17
N ASP A 16 33.22 -27.06 -70.11
CA ASP A 16 32.25 -27.46 -69.08
C ASP A 16 32.08 -26.40 -67.99
N ALA A 17 33.07 -25.51 -67.81
CA ALA A 17 33.01 -24.38 -66.86
C ALA A 17 32.41 -23.11 -67.48
N LEU A 18 32.24 -23.08 -68.81
CA LEU A 18 31.74 -21.94 -69.57
C LEU A 18 30.36 -21.40 -69.13
N PRO A 19 29.38 -22.26 -68.75
CA PRO A 19 28.08 -21.79 -68.26
C PRO A 19 28.11 -20.89 -67.02
N ARG A 20 29.22 -20.91 -66.26
CA ARG A 20 29.38 -20.08 -65.05
C ARG A 20 30.10 -18.76 -65.33
N GLN A 21 30.47 -18.48 -66.58
CA GLN A 21 31.31 -17.35 -66.98
C GLN A 21 30.68 -16.58 -68.15
N GLU A 22 29.56 -15.91 -67.88
CA GLU A 22 28.73 -15.21 -68.88
C GLU A 22 29.51 -14.18 -69.70
N GLU A 23 30.31 -13.32 -69.07
CA GLU A 23 31.12 -12.33 -69.80
C GLU A 23 32.18 -12.95 -70.73
N LEU A 24 32.73 -14.12 -70.35
CA LEU A 24 33.67 -14.84 -71.20
C LEU A 24 32.93 -15.56 -72.34
N ALA A 25 31.74 -16.08 -72.08
CA ALA A 25 30.88 -16.70 -73.07
C ALA A 25 30.46 -15.70 -74.16
N ASP A 26 30.06 -14.48 -73.80
CA ASP A 26 29.66 -13.44 -74.77
C ASP A 26 30.84 -12.94 -75.62
N ARG A 27 32.01 -12.74 -75.00
CA ARG A 27 33.24 -12.40 -75.75
C ARG A 27 33.64 -13.53 -76.70
N LEU A 28 33.50 -14.79 -76.29
CA LEU A 28 33.81 -15.94 -77.12
C LEU A 28 32.79 -16.09 -78.26
N LEU A 29 31.50 -15.86 -78.02
CA LEU A 29 30.45 -15.86 -79.04
C LEU A 29 30.80 -14.88 -80.18
N ASP A 30 31.20 -13.66 -79.83
CA ASP A 30 31.64 -12.63 -80.76
C ASP A 30 32.86 -13.03 -81.59
N THR A 31 33.78 -13.79 -80.99
CA THR A 31 34.93 -14.35 -81.71
C THR A 31 34.54 -15.54 -82.58
N MET A 32 33.57 -16.37 -82.17
CA MET A 32 33.10 -17.54 -82.91
C MET A 32 32.26 -17.14 -84.14
N LEU A 33 31.46 -16.07 -84.06
CA LEU A 33 30.69 -15.54 -85.19
C LEU A 33 31.57 -15.01 -86.33
N LYS A 34 32.83 -14.68 -86.04
CA LYS A 34 33.79 -14.10 -87.00
C LYS A 34 34.69 -15.14 -87.67
N VAL A 35 34.56 -16.44 -87.33
CA VAL A 35 35.38 -17.52 -87.89
C VAL A 35 34.83 -17.99 -89.24
N ASP A 36 35.63 -17.92 -90.30
CA ASP A 36 35.28 -18.46 -91.62
C ASP A 36 35.83 -19.90 -91.79
N TRP A 37 35.15 -20.73 -92.58
CA TRP A 37 35.54 -22.13 -92.81
C TRP A 37 36.93 -22.28 -93.44
N LYS A 38 37.42 -21.22 -94.10
CA LYS A 38 38.74 -21.16 -94.73
C LYS A 38 39.87 -21.18 -93.69
N ASP A 39 39.64 -20.62 -92.50
CA ASP A 39 40.63 -20.53 -91.42
C ASP A 39 40.78 -21.85 -90.65
N LEU A 40 39.90 -22.83 -90.92
CA LEU A 40 39.85 -24.13 -90.25
C LEU A 40 40.48 -25.28 -91.06
N LYS A 41 40.80 -25.06 -92.34
CA LYS A 41 41.31 -26.12 -93.25
C LYS A 41 42.71 -26.63 -92.94
N THR A 42 43.53 -25.83 -92.26
CA THR A 42 44.95 -26.13 -91.99
C THR A 42 45.23 -26.58 -90.55
N GLU A 43 44.19 -26.71 -89.72
CA GLU A 43 44.34 -26.90 -88.27
C GLU A 43 44.20 -28.36 -87.82
N THR A 44 44.75 -28.64 -86.64
CA THR A 44 44.78 -30.00 -86.08
C THR A 44 43.39 -30.45 -85.63
N PRO A 45 43.02 -31.74 -85.84
CA PRO A 45 41.69 -32.24 -85.49
C PRO A 45 41.35 -32.06 -84.00
N GLY A 46 42.35 -32.08 -83.10
CA GLY A 46 42.14 -31.82 -81.66
C GLY A 46 41.68 -30.39 -81.36
N LYS A 47 42.18 -29.38 -82.07
CA LYS A 47 41.74 -27.98 -81.91
C LYS A 47 40.33 -27.78 -82.44
N LEU A 48 39.98 -28.44 -83.54
CA LEU A 48 38.63 -28.41 -84.11
C LEU A 48 37.60 -29.08 -83.17
N ILE A 49 37.96 -30.20 -82.55
CA ILE A 49 37.10 -30.86 -81.54
C ILE A 49 36.90 -29.95 -80.33
N HIS A 50 37.95 -29.28 -79.85
CA HIS A 50 37.82 -28.37 -78.70
C HIS A 50 36.99 -27.13 -79.03
N LEU A 51 37.18 -26.53 -80.20
CA LEU A 51 36.33 -25.46 -80.73
C LEU A 51 34.86 -25.89 -80.83
N PHE A 52 34.63 -27.13 -81.30
CA PHE A 52 33.29 -27.73 -81.37
C PHE A 52 32.66 -27.90 -79.98
N LYS A 53 33.44 -28.32 -78.97
CA LYS A 53 32.95 -28.42 -77.59
C LYS A 53 32.59 -27.05 -77.01
N ILE A 54 33.42 -26.03 -77.23
CA ILE A 54 33.14 -24.66 -76.78
C ILE A 54 31.88 -24.12 -77.45
N THR A 55 31.76 -24.26 -78.78
CA THR A 55 30.56 -23.84 -79.52
C THR A 55 29.31 -24.62 -79.11
N GLN A 56 29.42 -25.92 -78.81
CA GLN A 56 28.32 -26.72 -78.27
C GLN A 56 27.86 -26.21 -76.89
N SER A 57 28.78 -25.88 -75.99
CA SER A 57 28.45 -25.29 -74.68
C SER A 57 27.81 -23.90 -74.81
N LEU A 58 28.33 -23.05 -75.70
CA LEU A 58 27.74 -21.74 -76.00
C LEU A 58 26.32 -21.89 -76.56
N LEU A 59 26.09 -22.85 -77.45
CA LEU A 59 24.77 -23.10 -78.02
C LEU A 59 23.77 -23.57 -76.95
N LYS A 60 24.20 -24.43 -76.02
CA LYS A 60 23.38 -24.87 -74.89
C LYS A 60 22.98 -23.69 -73.99
N MET A 61 23.92 -22.80 -73.68
CA MET A 61 23.62 -21.58 -72.91
C MET A 61 22.62 -20.69 -73.63
N LYS A 62 22.84 -20.36 -74.90
CA LYS A 62 21.91 -19.49 -75.65
C LYS A 62 20.54 -20.14 -75.84
N THR A 63 20.45 -21.47 -75.91
CA THR A 63 19.16 -22.17 -75.91
C THR A 63 18.43 -21.99 -74.58
N GLN A 64 19.14 -22.10 -73.45
CA GLN A 64 18.56 -21.87 -72.12
C GLN A 64 18.12 -20.41 -71.90
N GLU A 65 18.93 -19.44 -72.36
CA GLU A 65 18.54 -18.01 -72.31
C GLU A 65 17.25 -17.75 -73.10
N VAL A 66 17.10 -18.35 -74.29
CA VAL A 66 15.89 -18.23 -75.10
C VAL A 66 14.68 -18.89 -74.45
N GLU A 67 14.85 -20.07 -73.83
CA GLU A 67 13.78 -20.75 -73.09
C GLU A 67 13.28 -19.90 -71.90
N LEU A 68 14.20 -19.31 -71.12
CA LEU A 68 13.84 -18.42 -70.02
C LEU A 68 13.11 -17.16 -70.50
N ALA A 69 13.59 -16.54 -71.59
CA ALA A 69 12.94 -15.38 -72.17
C ALA A 69 11.53 -15.69 -72.71
N LEU A 70 11.32 -16.88 -73.30
CA LEU A 70 10.00 -17.33 -73.74
C LEU A 70 9.05 -17.58 -72.55
N GLU A 71 9.55 -18.16 -71.46
CA GLU A 71 8.74 -18.38 -70.25
C GLU A 71 8.33 -17.04 -69.59
N GLU A 72 9.21 -16.04 -69.57
CA GLU A 72 8.87 -14.69 -69.10
C GLU A 72 7.80 -14.02 -69.96
N VAL A 73 7.91 -14.13 -71.29
CA VAL A 73 6.89 -13.61 -72.22
C VAL A 73 5.55 -14.32 -72.04
N GLU A 74 5.55 -15.64 -71.81
CA GLU A 74 4.32 -16.41 -71.56
C GLU A 74 3.67 -16.01 -70.23
N LYS A 75 4.44 -15.86 -69.14
CA LYS A 75 3.96 -15.35 -67.84
C LYS A 75 3.36 -13.95 -67.96
N ALA A 76 4.05 -13.03 -68.65
CA ALA A 76 3.52 -11.70 -68.91
C ALA A 76 2.21 -11.74 -69.73
N GLY A 77 2.13 -12.63 -70.72
CA GLY A 77 0.91 -12.88 -71.48
C GLY A 77 -0.25 -13.42 -70.64
N GLU A 78 0.01 -14.36 -69.74
CA GLU A 78 -1.00 -14.88 -68.80
C GLU A 78 -1.51 -13.80 -67.84
N GLU A 79 -0.62 -12.98 -67.31
CA GLU A 79 -0.96 -11.87 -66.41
C GLU A 79 -1.80 -10.80 -67.14
N GLN A 80 -1.41 -10.46 -68.36
CA GLN A 80 -2.20 -9.55 -69.20
C GLN A 80 -3.58 -10.12 -69.54
N ALA A 81 -3.69 -11.42 -69.79
CA ALA A 81 -4.98 -12.08 -70.02
C ALA A 81 -5.86 -12.14 -68.75
N LYS A 82 -5.26 -12.33 -67.57
CA LYS A 82 -5.97 -12.27 -66.27
C LYS A 82 -6.48 -10.85 -65.99
N CYS A 83 -5.66 -9.83 -66.24
CA CYS A 83 -6.04 -8.42 -66.12
C CYS A 83 -7.14 -8.03 -67.12
N GLY A 84 -7.06 -8.48 -68.37
CA GLY A 84 -8.10 -8.24 -69.37
C GLY A 84 -9.46 -8.83 -68.99
N LYS A 85 -9.48 -10.03 -68.39
CA LYS A 85 -10.73 -10.65 -67.92
C LYS A 85 -11.38 -9.87 -66.78
N THR A 86 -10.62 -9.37 -65.81
CA THR A 86 -11.20 -8.59 -64.69
C THR A 86 -11.77 -7.26 -65.16
N VAL A 87 -11.13 -6.61 -66.13
CA VAL A 87 -11.64 -5.36 -66.75
C VAL A 87 -12.96 -5.61 -67.48
N LEU A 88 -13.08 -6.68 -68.27
CA LEU A 88 -14.33 -7.02 -68.97
C LEU A 88 -15.49 -7.33 -68.01
N TYR A 89 -15.24 -8.02 -66.90
CA TYR A 89 -16.27 -8.25 -65.87
C TYR A 89 -16.74 -6.93 -65.25
N LEU A 90 -15.82 -6.03 -64.89
CA LEU A 90 -16.16 -4.73 -64.32
C LEU A 90 -16.98 -3.87 -65.29
N GLU A 91 -16.66 -3.90 -66.58
CA GLU A 91 -17.38 -3.16 -67.60
C GLU A 91 -18.80 -3.71 -67.85
N CYS A 92 -18.99 -5.04 -67.76
CA CYS A 92 -20.31 -5.67 -67.79
C CYS A 92 -21.16 -5.29 -66.57
N TYR A 93 -20.58 -5.32 -65.37
CA TYR A 93 -21.28 -4.92 -64.14
C TYR A 93 -21.65 -3.43 -64.12
N PHE A 94 -20.75 -2.56 -64.62
CA PHE A 94 -20.99 -1.13 -64.72
C PHE A 94 -22.15 -0.81 -65.67
N ASN A 95 -22.22 -1.49 -66.81
CA ASN A 95 -23.32 -1.33 -67.76
C ASN A 95 -24.65 -1.89 -67.23
N ALA A 96 -24.64 -2.99 -66.47
CA ALA A 96 -25.84 -3.53 -65.82
C ALA A 96 -26.38 -2.59 -64.73
N PHE A 97 -25.51 -2.00 -63.90
CA PHE A 97 -25.88 -1.05 -62.86
C PHE A 97 -26.52 0.23 -63.43
N LYS A 98 -25.95 0.75 -64.53
CA LYS A 98 -26.45 1.94 -65.21
C LYS A 98 -27.86 1.75 -65.80
N MET A 99 -28.23 0.52 -66.17
CA MET A 99 -29.58 0.18 -66.63
C MET A 99 -30.56 0.02 -65.46
N ALA A 100 -30.12 -0.51 -64.31
CA ALA A 100 -30.96 -0.68 -63.11
C ALA A 100 -31.38 0.66 -62.48
N GLN A 101 -30.53 1.68 -62.52
CA GLN A 101 -30.82 3.00 -61.93
C GLN A 101 -31.98 3.75 -62.60
N LYS A 102 -32.37 3.38 -63.83
CA LYS A 102 -33.40 4.09 -64.60
C LYS A 102 -34.83 3.53 -64.45
N SER A 103 -35.08 2.43 -63.74
CA SER A 103 -36.35 1.69 -63.89
C SER A 103 -37.19 1.33 -62.66
N ALA A 104 -36.92 1.76 -61.42
CA ALA A 104 -37.82 1.39 -60.32
C ALA A 104 -37.88 2.43 -59.18
N GLY A 105 -38.89 3.30 -59.23
CA GLY A 105 -39.42 4.00 -58.06
C GLY A 105 -40.64 3.24 -57.52
N GLY A 106 -40.49 2.54 -56.39
CA GLY A 106 -41.61 1.81 -55.78
C GLY A 106 -41.31 1.18 -54.42
N ARG A 107 -41.79 1.84 -53.36
CA ARG A 107 -42.21 1.35 -52.02
C ARG A 107 -41.23 0.58 -51.10
N ASP A 108 -40.11 0.03 -51.56
CA ASP A 108 -39.04 -0.50 -50.67
C ASP A 108 -38.02 0.58 -50.26
N THR A 109 -38.48 1.83 -50.24
CA THR A 109 -37.65 3.03 -50.16
C THR A 109 -37.09 3.38 -48.79
N HIS A 110 -37.34 2.60 -47.72
CA HIS A 110 -36.75 2.86 -46.40
C HIS A 110 -35.55 1.97 -46.13
N PHE A 111 -35.70 0.65 -46.33
CA PHE A 111 -34.58 -0.30 -46.22
C PHE A 111 -33.48 0.00 -47.24
N LEU A 112 -33.86 0.26 -48.51
CA LEU A 112 -32.89 0.70 -49.51
C LEU A 112 -32.33 2.08 -49.20
N ARG A 113 -33.05 2.97 -48.50
CA ARG A 113 -32.49 4.27 -48.06
C ARG A 113 -31.49 4.12 -46.93
N ASP A 114 -31.76 3.25 -45.98
CA ASP A 114 -30.86 3.01 -44.86
C ASP A 114 -29.62 2.23 -45.32
N GLU A 115 -29.78 1.30 -46.26
CA GLU A 115 -28.67 0.65 -46.96
C GLU A 115 -27.88 1.63 -47.85
N ILE A 116 -28.57 2.53 -48.58
CA ILE A 116 -27.91 3.62 -49.31
C ILE A 116 -27.17 4.56 -48.36
N ARG A 117 -27.74 4.94 -47.20
CA ARG A 117 -27.04 5.77 -46.19
C ARG A 117 -25.84 5.06 -45.61
N GLN A 118 -25.92 3.75 -45.40
CA GLN A 118 -24.81 2.96 -44.90
C GLN A 118 -23.70 2.82 -45.95
N LEU A 119 -24.07 2.63 -47.22
CA LEU A 119 -23.14 2.65 -48.35
C LEU A 119 -22.55 4.04 -48.60
N GLU A 120 -23.32 5.11 -48.46
CA GLU A 120 -22.86 6.50 -48.54
C GLU A 120 -21.85 6.80 -47.42
N LYS A 121 -22.12 6.34 -46.19
CA LYS A 121 -21.19 6.48 -45.07
C LYS A 121 -19.90 5.66 -45.28
N GLN A 122 -20.01 4.47 -45.86
CA GLN A 122 -18.84 3.67 -46.24
C GLN A 122 -18.05 4.32 -47.38
N LEU A 123 -18.74 4.89 -48.37
CA LEU A 123 -18.13 5.62 -49.46
C LEU A 123 -17.40 6.87 -48.94
N GLU A 124 -18.04 7.65 -48.08
CA GLU A 124 -17.45 8.83 -47.46
C GLU A 124 -16.23 8.46 -46.58
N GLN A 125 -16.29 7.32 -45.88
CA GLN A 125 -15.15 6.79 -45.15
C GLN A 125 -14.00 6.36 -46.09
N LYS A 126 -14.34 5.76 -47.23
CA LYS A 126 -13.36 5.35 -48.26
C LYS A 126 -12.77 6.55 -49.01
N GLU A 127 -13.56 7.58 -49.27
CA GLU A 127 -13.10 8.85 -49.83
C GLU A 127 -12.15 9.56 -48.86
N ARG A 128 -12.46 9.60 -47.56
CA ARG A 128 -11.53 10.12 -46.55
C ARG A 128 -10.22 9.32 -46.53
N GLN A 129 -10.29 7.99 -46.53
CA GLN A 129 -9.11 7.13 -46.63
C GLN A 129 -8.31 7.41 -47.91
N LEU A 130 -8.96 7.57 -49.06
CA LEU A 130 -8.32 7.92 -50.31
C LEU A 130 -7.61 9.27 -50.22
N THR A 131 -8.28 10.31 -49.71
CA THR A 131 -7.66 11.64 -49.55
C THR A 131 -6.45 11.62 -48.61
N ASP A 132 -6.47 10.77 -47.58
CA ASP A 132 -5.33 10.62 -46.68
C ASP A 132 -4.19 9.84 -47.34
N THR A 133 -4.49 8.77 -48.10
CA THR A 133 -3.46 8.08 -48.90
C THR A 133 -2.88 8.96 -50.01
N GLU A 134 -3.68 9.83 -50.63
CA GLU A 134 -3.20 10.79 -51.62
C GLU A 134 -2.28 11.84 -51.00
N LYS A 135 -2.56 12.30 -49.77
CA LYS A 135 -1.66 13.19 -49.02
C LYS A 135 -0.35 12.49 -48.66
N GLU A 136 -0.40 11.24 -48.20
CA GLU A 136 0.82 10.46 -47.91
C GLU A 136 1.63 10.20 -49.18
N LEU A 137 0.98 9.82 -50.28
CA LEU A 137 1.64 9.69 -51.59
C LEU A 137 2.24 11.03 -52.06
N GLY A 138 1.56 12.16 -51.79
CA GLY A 138 2.09 13.49 -52.06
C GLY A 138 3.34 13.83 -51.25
N LYS A 139 3.42 13.38 -49.99
CA LYS A 139 4.64 13.51 -49.16
C LYS A 139 5.74 12.59 -49.68
N GLU A 140 5.40 11.35 -50.01
CA GLU A 140 6.34 10.37 -50.55
C GLU A 140 6.93 10.84 -51.88
N LYS A 141 6.12 11.42 -52.78
CA LYS A 141 6.60 12.04 -54.03
C LYS A 141 7.60 13.17 -53.77
N LYS A 142 7.34 14.04 -52.79
CA LYS A 142 8.29 15.10 -52.42
C LYS A 142 9.60 14.54 -51.86
N VAL A 143 9.53 13.50 -51.04
CA VAL A 143 10.74 12.81 -50.54
C VAL A 143 11.47 12.13 -51.70
N ASN A 144 10.76 11.51 -52.63
CA ASN A 144 11.35 10.85 -53.78
C ASN A 144 12.02 11.86 -54.74
N GLU A 145 11.42 13.04 -54.96
CA GLU A 145 12.04 14.15 -55.69
C GLU A 145 13.32 14.63 -55.00
N GLN A 146 13.32 14.75 -53.66
CA GLN A 146 14.53 15.10 -52.90
C GLN A 146 15.62 14.02 -53.01
N LEU A 147 15.24 12.74 -52.99
CA LEU A 147 16.17 11.63 -53.19
C LEU A 147 16.72 11.60 -54.62
N ALA A 148 15.90 11.92 -55.63
CA ALA A 148 16.34 12.02 -57.02
C ALA A 148 17.37 13.14 -57.21
N LEU A 149 17.14 14.32 -56.62
CA LEU A 149 18.12 15.42 -56.64
C LEU A 149 19.43 15.03 -55.93
N ARG A 150 19.34 14.36 -54.77
CA ARG A 150 20.53 13.88 -54.05
C ARG A 150 21.30 12.81 -54.84
N ASN A 151 20.60 11.96 -55.57
CA ASN A 151 21.22 10.98 -56.47
C ASN A 151 21.90 11.68 -57.65
N GLU A 152 21.28 12.69 -58.25
CA GLU A 152 21.88 13.47 -59.33
C GLU A 152 23.15 14.21 -58.86
N ASP A 153 23.13 14.80 -57.66
CA ASP A 153 24.32 15.41 -57.05
C ASP A 153 25.43 14.38 -56.82
N ALA A 154 25.10 13.20 -56.28
CA ALA A 154 26.06 12.12 -56.07
C ALA A 154 26.62 11.56 -57.38
N GLU A 155 25.81 11.44 -58.43
CA GLU A 155 26.26 11.05 -59.77
C GLU A 155 27.20 12.11 -60.37
N ASN A 156 26.88 13.39 -60.20
CA ASN A 156 27.73 14.49 -60.65
C ASN A 156 29.09 14.49 -59.94
N GLU A 157 29.13 14.21 -58.64
CA GLU A 157 30.39 14.00 -57.91
C GLU A 157 31.13 12.76 -58.40
N ASN A 158 30.43 11.66 -58.66
CA ASN A 158 31.04 10.44 -59.21
C ASN A 158 31.68 10.71 -60.59
N ILE A 159 31.01 11.50 -61.44
CA ILE A 159 31.55 11.93 -62.74
C ILE A 159 32.81 12.78 -62.56
N LYS A 160 32.84 13.71 -61.58
CA LYS A 160 34.03 14.52 -61.28
C LYS A 160 35.19 13.63 -60.81
N LEU A 161 34.94 12.74 -59.85
CA LEU A 161 35.95 11.81 -59.35
C LEU A 161 36.47 10.88 -60.46
N ARG A 162 35.60 10.39 -61.35
CA ARG A 162 36.02 9.59 -62.51
C ARG A 162 36.91 10.38 -63.47
N ARG A 163 36.63 11.68 -63.68
CA ARG A 163 37.49 12.56 -64.50
C ARG A 163 38.85 12.78 -63.83
N GLU A 164 38.88 13.01 -62.52
CA GLU A 164 40.12 13.15 -61.75
C GLU A 164 40.94 11.86 -61.75
N CYS A 165 40.30 10.69 -61.55
CA CYS A 165 40.96 9.39 -61.71
C CYS A 165 41.51 9.19 -63.13
N GLY A 166 40.78 9.61 -64.17
CA GLY A 166 41.25 9.58 -65.55
C GLY A 166 42.48 10.45 -65.77
N LEU A 167 42.48 11.68 -65.24
CA LEU A 167 43.63 12.59 -65.30
C LEU A 167 44.85 12.02 -64.56
N LEU A 168 44.65 11.48 -63.36
CA LEU A 168 45.72 10.81 -62.60
C LEU A 168 46.26 9.57 -63.32
N SER A 169 45.40 8.82 -64.02
CA SER A 169 45.83 7.69 -64.84
C SER A 169 46.72 8.14 -66.00
N VAL A 170 46.37 9.23 -66.69
CA VAL A 170 47.17 9.80 -67.77
C VAL A 170 48.51 10.33 -67.23
N GLN A 171 48.50 10.99 -66.07
CA GLN A 171 49.73 11.42 -65.40
C GLN A 171 50.61 10.24 -64.99
N ASN A 172 50.04 9.16 -64.47
CA ASN A 172 50.78 7.93 -64.17
C ASN A 172 51.39 7.30 -65.43
N GLU A 173 50.66 7.30 -66.54
CA GLU A 173 51.17 6.79 -67.82
C GLU A 173 52.31 7.67 -68.37
N GLN A 174 52.21 9.00 -68.20
CA GLN A 174 53.29 9.93 -68.49
C GLN A 174 54.51 9.71 -67.59
N LEU A 175 54.31 9.53 -66.28
CA LEU A 175 55.40 9.23 -65.35
C LEU A 175 56.07 7.88 -65.68
N LEU A 176 55.31 6.87 -66.10
CA LEU A 176 55.87 5.60 -66.57
C LEU A 176 56.70 5.77 -67.84
N GLN A 177 56.26 6.62 -68.77
CA GLN A 177 57.02 6.94 -69.98
C GLN A 177 58.30 7.71 -69.65
N ASP A 178 58.23 8.68 -68.74
CA ASP A 178 59.40 9.41 -68.23
C ASP A 178 60.39 8.46 -67.56
N VAL A 179 59.92 7.49 -66.77
CA VAL A 179 60.78 6.45 -66.16
C VAL A 179 61.49 5.61 -67.23
N VAL A 180 60.81 5.24 -68.32
CA VAL A 180 61.42 4.52 -69.45
C VAL A 180 62.47 5.37 -70.16
N ASP A 181 62.21 6.67 -70.33
CA ASP A 181 63.14 7.59 -70.97
C ASP A 181 64.34 7.92 -70.06
N TYR A 182 64.16 8.04 -68.75
CA TYR A 182 65.25 8.11 -67.77
C TYR A 182 66.05 6.81 -67.72
N GLN A 183 65.42 5.65 -67.84
CA GLN A 183 66.11 4.37 -67.92
C GLN A 183 67.00 4.30 -69.18
N ARG A 184 66.50 4.75 -70.34
CA ARG A 184 67.29 4.90 -71.57
C ARG A 184 68.43 5.92 -71.42
N GLN A 185 68.19 7.04 -70.74
CA GLN A 185 69.26 7.99 -70.44
C GLN A 185 70.32 7.38 -69.52
N ILE A 186 69.93 6.66 -68.48
CA ILE A 186 70.86 5.96 -67.58
C ILE A 186 71.68 4.93 -68.34
N ASP A 187 71.08 4.17 -69.25
CA ASP A 187 71.80 3.16 -70.03
C ASP A 187 72.73 3.82 -71.07
N SER A 188 72.34 4.96 -71.66
CA SER A 188 73.23 5.76 -72.51
C SER A 188 74.38 6.44 -71.72
N GLN A 189 74.13 6.83 -70.46
CA GLN A 189 75.14 7.36 -69.57
C GLN A 189 76.08 6.26 -69.09
N LYS A 190 75.59 5.04 -68.83
CA LYS A 190 76.44 3.89 -68.52
C LYS A 190 77.36 3.52 -69.69
N GLU A 191 76.87 3.61 -70.92
CA GLU A 191 77.70 3.45 -72.14
C GLU A 191 78.72 4.60 -72.30
N ALA A 192 78.35 5.84 -71.97
CA ALA A 192 79.26 6.99 -72.00
C ALA A 192 80.32 6.98 -70.87
N ILE A 193 79.96 6.48 -69.68
CA ILE A 193 80.83 6.37 -68.50
C ILE A 193 81.88 5.25 -68.71
N LEU A 194 81.56 4.19 -69.46
CA LEU A 194 82.53 3.16 -69.84
C LEU A 194 83.67 3.68 -70.74
N LEU A 195 83.49 4.81 -71.44
CA LEU A 195 84.49 5.43 -72.31
C LEU A 195 85.35 6.50 -71.62
N ARG A 196 85.02 6.95 -70.41
CA ARG A 196 85.69 8.09 -69.75
C ARG A 196 86.19 7.78 -68.34
N ARG A 197 87.16 6.87 -68.24
CA ARG A 197 87.86 6.56 -66.98
C ARG A 197 89.01 7.54 -66.76
N GLY A 198 88.76 8.69 -66.09
CA GLY A 198 89.83 9.67 -65.85
C GLY A 198 89.56 10.92 -65.00
N GLU A 199 88.49 11.02 -64.20
CA GLU A 199 88.19 12.25 -63.41
C GLU A 199 87.69 11.97 -61.97
N ASP A 200 88.36 11.09 -61.22
CA ASP A 200 87.88 10.59 -59.91
C ASP A 200 87.73 11.65 -58.78
N SER A 201 88.31 12.86 -58.90
CA SER A 201 88.18 13.89 -57.85
C SER A 201 86.84 14.64 -57.88
N ASP A 202 86.36 14.97 -59.08
CA ASP A 202 85.11 15.70 -59.26
C ASP A 202 83.91 14.79 -59.01
N TYR A 203 84.02 13.51 -59.38
CA TYR A 203 83.04 12.49 -59.01
C TYR A 203 82.90 12.33 -57.50
N ARG A 204 83.98 12.38 -56.73
CA ARG A 204 83.90 12.22 -55.27
C ARG A 204 83.25 13.43 -54.58
N SER A 205 83.49 14.64 -55.08
CA SER A 205 82.84 15.86 -54.57
C SER A 205 81.35 15.90 -54.93
N GLN A 206 81.00 15.52 -56.16
CA GLN A 206 79.60 15.37 -56.58
C GLN A 206 78.88 14.27 -55.80
N LEU A 207 79.54 13.13 -55.55
CA LEU A 207 78.99 12.03 -54.74
C LEU A 207 78.75 12.47 -53.29
N SER A 208 79.65 13.27 -52.70
CA SER A 208 79.45 13.82 -51.35
C SER A 208 78.26 14.79 -51.28
N LYS A 209 78.12 15.68 -52.27
CA LYS A 209 76.95 16.57 -52.37
C LYS A 209 75.64 15.80 -52.55
N LYS A 210 75.64 14.79 -53.43
CA LYS A 210 74.48 13.92 -53.65
C LYS A 210 74.15 13.08 -52.40
N ASN A 211 75.15 12.62 -51.67
CA ASN A 211 74.92 11.94 -50.38
C ASN A 211 74.33 12.89 -49.33
N PHE A 212 74.75 14.16 -49.30
CA PHE A 212 74.16 15.16 -48.41
C PHE A 212 72.70 15.48 -48.78
N GLU A 213 72.41 15.68 -50.07
CA GLU A 213 71.04 15.84 -50.58
C GLU A 213 70.18 14.60 -50.27
N LEU A 214 70.75 13.39 -50.38
CA LEU A 214 70.05 12.14 -50.07
C LEU A 214 69.72 12.03 -48.57
N VAL A 215 70.63 12.44 -47.69
CA VAL A 215 70.34 12.52 -46.24
C VAL A 215 69.23 13.53 -45.97
N GLN A 216 69.22 14.69 -46.63
CA GLN A 216 68.12 15.66 -46.50
C GLN A 216 66.78 15.09 -46.97
N TYR A 217 66.75 14.38 -48.11
CA TYR A 217 65.54 13.72 -48.56
C TYR A 217 65.08 12.60 -47.61
N LEU A 218 65.99 11.87 -46.98
CA LEU A 218 65.63 10.88 -45.97
C LEU A 218 65.03 11.54 -44.73
N ASP A 219 65.59 12.66 -44.26
CA ASP A 219 65.03 13.43 -43.15
C ASP A 219 63.65 14.02 -43.50
N GLU A 220 63.46 14.53 -44.73
CA GLU A 220 62.16 15.00 -45.21
C GLU A 220 61.13 13.87 -45.31
N ILE A 221 61.52 12.70 -45.83
CA ILE A 221 60.66 11.51 -45.88
C ILE A 221 60.29 11.08 -44.46
N GLN A 222 61.24 11.09 -43.52
CA GLN A 222 60.97 10.74 -42.13
C GLN A 222 59.98 11.75 -41.51
N ASN A 223 60.19 13.05 -41.68
CA ASN A 223 59.28 14.08 -41.20
C ASN A 223 57.86 13.94 -41.80
N LEU A 224 57.75 13.65 -43.10
CA LEU A 224 56.48 13.39 -43.77
C LEU A 224 55.83 12.09 -43.27
N THR A 225 56.62 11.07 -42.96
CA THR A 225 56.14 9.81 -42.38
C THR A 225 55.59 10.04 -40.99
N GLU A 226 56.31 10.76 -40.12
CA GLU A 226 55.86 11.13 -38.78
C GLU A 226 54.61 12.04 -38.82
N ALA A 227 54.49 12.93 -39.80
CA ALA A 227 53.29 13.74 -40.00
C ALA A 227 52.09 12.89 -40.45
N ASN A 228 52.29 11.93 -41.36
CA ASN A 228 51.26 10.99 -41.77
C ASN A 228 50.82 10.07 -40.62
N GLU A 229 51.75 9.60 -39.78
CA GLU A 229 51.42 8.83 -38.58
C GLU A 229 50.59 9.65 -37.60
N LYS A 230 50.92 10.92 -37.37
CA LYS A 230 50.10 11.82 -36.53
C LYS A 230 48.70 12.02 -37.12
N LEU A 231 48.58 12.21 -38.43
CA LEU A 231 47.29 12.32 -39.10
C LEU A 231 46.50 11.01 -39.03
N ASP A 232 47.15 9.85 -39.11
CA ASP A 232 46.49 8.55 -38.96
C ASP A 232 45.97 8.35 -37.53
N ILE A 233 46.77 8.71 -36.51
CA ILE A 233 46.34 8.70 -35.11
C ILE A 233 45.13 9.62 -34.91
N GLN A 234 45.15 10.84 -35.45
CA GLN A 234 44.01 11.76 -35.38
C GLN A 234 42.77 11.21 -36.09
N ASN A 235 42.93 10.57 -37.26
CA ASN A 235 41.83 9.92 -37.96
C ASN A 235 41.26 8.74 -37.15
N GLN A 236 42.10 7.94 -36.52
CA GLN A 236 41.67 6.85 -35.64
C GLN A 236 40.91 7.39 -34.41
N GLU A 237 41.39 8.48 -33.80
CA GLU A 237 40.72 9.13 -32.67
C GLU A 237 39.36 9.71 -33.07
N MET A 238 39.27 10.41 -34.20
CA MET A 238 38.00 10.90 -34.72
C MET A 238 37.02 9.76 -35.05
N ARG A 239 37.50 8.65 -35.63
CA ARG A 239 36.66 7.46 -35.88
C ARG A 239 36.15 6.87 -34.58
N LYS A 240 37.00 6.75 -33.56
CA LYS A 240 36.62 6.23 -32.25
C LYS A 240 35.56 7.13 -31.58
N ASN A 241 35.75 8.45 -31.60
CA ASN A 241 34.78 9.38 -31.03
C ASN A 241 33.43 9.34 -31.77
N LEU A 242 33.44 9.18 -33.09
CA LEU A 242 32.22 8.99 -33.87
C LEU A 242 31.53 7.66 -33.56
N GLU A 243 32.30 6.57 -33.40
CA GLU A 243 31.77 5.27 -32.99
C GLU A 243 31.16 5.33 -31.59
N GLU A 244 31.83 5.97 -30.63
CA GLU A 244 31.30 6.19 -29.28
C GLU A 244 30.00 7.02 -29.32
N SER A 245 29.94 8.07 -30.14
CA SER A 245 28.74 8.89 -30.28
C SER A 245 27.57 8.14 -30.95
N VAL A 246 27.85 7.26 -31.91
CA VAL A 246 26.83 6.36 -32.49
C VAL A 246 26.33 5.36 -31.45
N GLN A 247 27.23 4.75 -30.66
CA GLN A 247 26.84 3.84 -29.58
C GLN A 247 26.00 4.54 -28.49
N GLU A 248 26.30 5.79 -28.17
CA GLU A 248 25.47 6.60 -27.26
C GLU A 248 24.08 6.88 -27.86
N MET A 249 24.01 7.19 -29.15
CA MET A 249 22.75 7.40 -29.85
C MET A 249 21.89 6.13 -29.91
N GLU A 250 22.51 4.97 -30.12
CA GLU A 250 21.85 3.66 -30.07
C GLU A 250 21.29 3.37 -28.67
N LYS A 251 22.07 3.61 -27.61
CA LYS A 251 21.61 3.46 -26.22
C LYS A 251 20.43 4.39 -25.92
N MET A 252 20.48 5.65 -26.34
CA MET A 252 19.38 6.60 -26.19
C MET A 252 18.13 6.15 -26.96
N THR A 253 18.30 5.54 -28.13
CA THR A 253 17.19 4.99 -28.93
C THR A 253 16.56 3.78 -28.24
N ASP A 254 17.37 2.89 -27.65
CA ASP A 254 16.89 1.76 -26.85
C ASP A 254 16.15 2.22 -25.59
N GLU A 255 16.67 3.23 -24.90
CA GLU A 255 16.00 3.85 -23.74
C GLU A 255 14.68 4.50 -24.14
N TYR A 256 14.63 5.19 -25.28
CA TYR A 256 13.39 5.74 -25.82
C TYR A 256 12.37 4.64 -26.14
N ASN A 257 12.79 3.53 -26.75
CA ASN A 257 11.92 2.40 -27.04
C ASN A 257 11.41 1.72 -25.76
N LYS A 258 12.25 1.57 -24.74
CA LYS A 258 11.83 1.07 -23.41
C LYS A 258 10.83 2.01 -22.76
N MET A 259 11.09 3.31 -22.78
CA MET A 259 10.17 4.32 -22.25
C MET A 259 8.82 4.29 -22.99
N LYS A 260 8.85 4.19 -24.31
CA LYS A 260 7.65 4.05 -25.15
C LYS A 260 6.83 2.81 -24.77
N LEU A 261 7.50 1.68 -24.51
CA LEU A 261 6.82 0.46 -24.06
C LEU A 261 6.20 0.62 -22.67
N ILE A 262 6.92 1.24 -21.73
CA ILE A 262 6.41 1.52 -20.37
C ILE A 262 5.19 2.43 -20.43
N VAL A 263 5.22 3.47 -21.27
CA VAL A 263 4.08 4.38 -21.48
C VAL A 263 2.89 3.61 -22.05
N GLN A 264 3.09 2.79 -23.08
CA GLN A 264 2.02 1.95 -23.63
C GLN A 264 1.44 0.99 -22.57
N GLN A 265 2.27 0.35 -21.75
CA GLN A 265 1.82 -0.49 -20.65
C GLN A 265 1.01 0.31 -19.62
N SER A 266 1.50 1.49 -19.23
CA SER A 266 0.78 2.41 -18.34
C SER A 266 -0.58 2.82 -18.91
N ASP A 267 -0.67 3.10 -20.21
CA ASP A 267 -1.93 3.45 -20.88
C ASP A 267 -2.92 2.27 -20.85
N THR A 268 -2.46 1.04 -21.08
CA THR A 268 -3.33 -0.14 -20.99
C THR A 268 -3.87 -0.37 -19.57
N VAL A 269 -3.03 -0.14 -18.54
CA VAL A 269 -3.44 -0.23 -17.13
C VAL A 269 -4.41 0.89 -16.78
N MET A 270 -4.15 2.12 -17.22
CA MET A 270 -5.03 3.27 -17.03
C MET A 270 -6.41 3.07 -17.66
N ASP A 271 -6.46 2.50 -18.87
CA ASP A 271 -7.72 2.17 -19.53
C ASP A 271 -8.48 1.05 -18.81
N HIS A 272 -7.76 0.06 -18.24
CA HIS A 272 -8.37 -0.96 -17.41
C HIS A 272 -8.99 -0.36 -16.14
N LEU A 273 -8.24 0.47 -15.42
CA LEU A 273 -8.73 1.18 -14.22
C LEU A 273 -9.92 2.10 -14.54
N ARG A 274 -9.93 2.74 -15.72
CA ARG A 274 -11.06 3.57 -16.17
C ARG A 274 -12.33 2.72 -16.34
N LYS A 275 -12.20 1.53 -16.94
CA LYS A 275 -13.33 0.59 -17.10
C LYS A 275 -13.84 0.08 -15.75
N GLU A 276 -12.95 -0.29 -14.83
CA GLU A 276 -13.35 -0.70 -13.47
C GLU A 276 -14.05 0.43 -12.72
N LYS A 277 -13.53 1.66 -12.79
CA LYS A 277 -14.17 2.84 -12.21
C LYS A 277 -15.57 3.07 -12.77
N GLU A 278 -15.76 2.91 -14.07
CA GLU A 278 -17.08 3.00 -14.70
C GLU A 278 -18.01 1.89 -14.20
N GLN A 279 -17.54 0.65 -14.09
CA GLN A 279 -18.31 -0.47 -13.53
C GLN A 279 -18.75 -0.21 -12.08
N TYR A 280 -17.83 0.24 -11.21
CA TYR A 280 -18.18 0.59 -9.83
C TYR A 280 -19.14 1.77 -9.77
N LYS A 281 -18.99 2.75 -10.66
CA LYS A 281 -19.95 3.87 -10.75
C LYS A 281 -21.35 3.37 -11.14
N PHE A 282 -21.47 2.41 -12.06
CA PHE A 282 -22.74 1.78 -12.39
C PHE A 282 -23.33 1.00 -11.20
N GLN A 283 -22.51 0.23 -10.47
CA GLN A 283 -22.97 -0.49 -9.27
C GLN A 283 -23.47 0.48 -8.18
N VAL A 284 -22.75 1.57 -7.93
CA VAL A 284 -23.17 2.60 -6.96
C VAL A 284 -24.47 3.27 -7.41
N GLN A 285 -24.61 3.56 -8.70
CA GLN A 285 -25.85 4.12 -9.25
C GLN A 285 -27.03 3.15 -9.07
N GLU A 286 -26.83 1.86 -9.38
CA GLU A 286 -27.83 0.82 -9.21
C GLU A 286 -28.26 0.67 -7.74
N LEU A 287 -27.30 0.60 -6.81
CA LEU A 287 -27.59 0.56 -5.37
C LEU A 287 -28.29 1.83 -4.89
N SER A 288 -27.91 3.00 -5.41
CA SER A 288 -28.58 4.26 -5.09
C SER A 288 -30.03 4.27 -5.57
N ASP A 289 -30.29 3.74 -6.75
CA ASP A 289 -31.65 3.66 -7.30
C ASP A 289 -32.49 2.59 -6.59
N GLN A 290 -31.88 1.48 -6.16
CA GLN A 290 -32.53 0.50 -5.26
C GLN A 290 -32.89 1.13 -3.90
N LEU A 291 -31.99 1.93 -3.32
CA LEU A 291 -32.26 2.63 -2.06
C LEU A 291 -33.40 3.65 -2.21
N LYS A 292 -33.44 4.40 -3.32
CA LYS A 292 -34.55 5.31 -3.62
C LYS A 292 -35.87 4.55 -3.76
N ALA A 293 -35.88 3.43 -4.50
CA ALA A 293 -37.07 2.60 -4.62
C ALA A 293 -37.57 2.09 -3.26
N LYS A 294 -36.66 1.67 -2.36
CA LYS A 294 -37.01 1.28 -0.99
C LYS A 294 -37.59 2.44 -0.17
N ASN A 295 -36.98 3.62 -0.26
CA ASN A 295 -37.51 4.81 0.39
C ASN A 295 -38.90 5.19 -0.16
N GLU A 296 -39.15 5.01 -1.47
CA GLU A 296 -40.45 5.21 -2.10
C GLU A 296 -41.51 4.20 -1.61
N GLU A 297 -41.12 2.94 -1.38
CA GLU A 297 -41.97 1.90 -0.75
C GLU A 297 -42.36 2.23 0.70
N ASP A 298 -41.52 2.98 1.43
CA ASP A 298 -41.80 3.39 2.82
C ASP A 298 -42.83 4.53 2.92
N TYR A 299 -43.04 5.34 1.87
CA TYR A 299 -44.03 6.43 1.89
C TYR A 299 -45.47 5.96 2.15
N PRO A 300 -46.00 4.92 1.47
CA PRO A 300 -47.31 4.35 1.78
C PRO A 300 -47.43 3.88 3.24
N LEU A 301 -46.37 3.27 3.79
CA LEU A 301 -46.36 2.79 5.17
C LEU A 301 -46.39 3.98 6.15
N MET A 302 -45.56 4.99 5.93
CA MET A 302 -45.57 6.23 6.71
C MET A 302 -46.91 6.96 6.62
N ALA A 303 -47.53 7.01 5.44
CA ALA A 303 -48.86 7.58 5.26
C ALA A 303 -49.93 6.80 6.06
N ALA A 304 -49.88 5.47 6.05
CA ALA A 304 -50.80 4.63 6.82
C ALA A 304 -50.60 4.79 8.34
N VAL A 305 -49.34 4.86 8.79
CA VAL A 305 -49.01 5.13 10.20
C VAL A 305 -49.50 6.51 10.63
N ASN A 306 -49.23 7.55 9.83
CA ASN A 306 -49.74 8.89 10.09
C ASN A 306 -51.26 8.94 10.16
N ALA A 307 -51.97 8.23 9.26
CA ALA A 307 -53.42 8.12 9.32
C ALA A 307 -53.89 7.47 10.63
N LYS A 308 -53.22 6.41 11.10
CA LYS A 308 -53.53 5.77 12.39
C LYS A 308 -53.23 6.68 13.59
N VAL A 309 -52.15 7.44 13.54
CA VAL A 309 -51.83 8.44 14.57
C VAL A 309 -52.90 9.52 14.63
N GLU A 310 -53.37 10.03 13.50
CA GLU A 310 -54.47 10.99 13.47
C GLU A 310 -55.79 10.40 13.96
N GLU A 311 -56.10 9.14 13.63
CA GLU A 311 -57.24 8.42 14.22
C GLU A 311 -57.14 8.38 15.76
N TRP A 312 -55.98 8.06 16.32
CA TRP A 312 -55.78 8.01 17.77
C TRP A 312 -55.83 9.38 18.43
N LYS A 313 -55.29 10.42 17.79
CA LYS A 313 -55.43 11.80 18.28
C LYS A 313 -56.90 12.21 18.36
N ASN A 314 -57.70 11.86 17.36
CA ASN A 314 -59.14 12.14 17.37
C ASN A 314 -59.87 11.39 18.49
N ILE A 315 -59.51 10.11 18.72
CA ILE A 315 -60.08 9.33 19.84
C ILE A 315 -59.67 9.94 21.19
N LEU A 316 -58.40 10.30 21.37
CA LEU A 316 -57.92 10.97 22.58
C LEU A 316 -58.67 12.28 22.83
N ALA A 317 -58.78 13.15 21.83
CA ALA A 317 -59.54 14.39 21.92
C ALA A 317 -61.00 14.14 22.33
N SER A 318 -61.66 13.13 21.74
CA SER A 318 -63.02 12.77 22.14
C SER A 318 -63.13 12.28 23.59
N LYS A 319 -62.10 11.58 24.09
CA LYS A 319 -62.05 11.11 25.48
C LYS A 319 -61.73 12.24 26.47
N ASP A 320 -60.92 13.21 26.06
CA ASP A 320 -60.69 14.43 26.83
C ASP A 320 -61.98 15.26 26.94
N ASP A 321 -62.77 15.35 25.87
CA ASP A 321 -64.09 15.99 25.89
C ASP A 321 -65.07 15.27 26.83
N GLU A 322 -65.12 13.93 26.80
CA GLU A 322 -65.91 13.13 27.75
C GLU A 322 -65.45 13.35 29.19
N LEU A 323 -64.12 13.38 29.43
CA LEU A 323 -63.55 13.66 30.75
C LEU A 323 -63.94 15.05 31.25
N LEU A 324 -63.93 16.05 30.37
CA LEU A 324 -64.35 17.41 30.71
C LEU A 324 -65.82 17.45 31.11
N GLN A 325 -66.69 16.73 30.38
CA GLN A 325 -68.11 16.59 30.74
C GLN A 325 -68.28 15.92 32.10
N TYR A 326 -67.53 14.84 32.39
CA TYR A 326 -67.58 14.19 33.70
C TYR A 326 -67.05 15.08 34.83
N GLN A 327 -65.97 15.82 34.59
CA GLN A 327 -65.44 16.79 35.56
C GLN A 327 -66.47 17.89 35.87
N GLN A 328 -67.15 18.41 34.85
CA GLN A 328 -68.19 19.42 35.02
C GLN A 328 -69.40 18.85 35.78
N MET A 329 -69.81 17.61 35.50
CA MET A 329 -70.87 16.93 36.24
C MET A 329 -70.50 16.71 37.72
N LEU A 330 -69.26 16.28 37.99
CA LEU A 330 -68.74 16.14 39.36
C LEU A 330 -68.69 17.48 40.09
N PHE A 331 -68.30 18.55 39.41
CA PHE A 331 -68.31 19.90 39.96
C PHE A 331 -69.74 20.32 40.34
N ASN A 332 -70.69 20.18 39.42
CA ASN A 332 -72.10 20.50 39.66
C ASN A 332 -72.70 19.67 40.82
N LEU A 333 -72.36 18.38 40.93
CA LEU A 333 -72.80 17.54 42.05
C LEU A 333 -72.17 17.97 43.38
N LYS A 334 -70.88 18.33 43.38
CA LYS A 334 -70.20 18.87 44.57
C LYS A 334 -70.81 20.21 45.01
N GLU A 335 -71.15 21.10 44.08
CA GLU A 335 -71.84 22.35 44.41
C GLU A 335 -73.24 22.10 44.96
N LYS A 336 -74.02 21.21 44.36
CA LYS A 336 -75.34 20.82 44.90
C LYS A 336 -75.23 20.22 46.30
N LEU A 337 -74.21 19.41 46.57
CA LEU A 337 -73.95 18.86 47.90
C LEU A 337 -73.56 19.95 48.91
N LYS A 338 -72.72 20.91 48.52
CA LYS A 338 -72.41 22.08 49.35
C LYS A 338 -73.64 22.92 49.67
N MET A 339 -74.50 23.18 48.68
CA MET A 339 -75.75 23.92 48.88
C MET A 339 -76.70 23.17 49.83
N ALA A 340 -76.88 21.86 49.64
CA ALA A 340 -77.69 21.04 50.54
C ALA A 340 -77.13 21.00 51.97
N GLN A 341 -75.80 20.94 52.13
CA GLN A 341 -75.16 21.00 53.44
C GLN A 341 -75.39 22.35 54.13
N LEU A 342 -75.25 23.47 53.40
CA LEU A 342 -75.53 24.81 53.91
C LEU A 342 -76.99 24.95 54.35
N ASP A 343 -77.94 24.35 53.62
CA ASP A 343 -79.36 24.37 54.01
C ASP A 343 -79.62 23.54 55.28
N VAL A 344 -78.96 22.40 55.47
CA VAL A 344 -79.05 21.59 56.70
C VAL A 344 -78.44 22.35 57.90
N ASP A 345 -77.27 22.97 57.70
CA ASP A 345 -76.61 23.77 58.73
C ASP A 345 -77.46 25.00 59.09
N ARG A 346 -78.07 25.67 58.09
CA ARG A 346 -78.99 26.79 58.32
C ARG A 346 -80.23 26.37 59.12
N ASN A 347 -80.83 25.24 58.78
CA ASN A 347 -81.99 24.70 59.52
C ASN A 347 -81.59 24.31 60.95
N SER A 348 -80.40 23.74 61.13
CA SER A 348 -79.86 23.39 62.46
C SER A 348 -79.57 24.64 63.29
N ILE A 349 -78.96 25.67 62.69
CA ILE A 349 -78.71 26.98 63.33
C ILE A 349 -80.03 27.64 63.71
N MET A 350 -81.04 27.62 62.85
CA MET A 350 -82.37 28.16 63.18
C MET A 350 -83.01 27.42 64.36
N ALA A 351 -82.93 26.08 64.40
CA ALA A 351 -83.41 25.29 65.53
C ALA A 351 -82.63 25.58 66.82
N PHE A 352 -81.30 25.73 66.74
CA PHE A 352 -80.49 26.14 67.89
C PHE A 352 -80.82 27.56 68.34
N GLN A 353 -81.04 28.49 67.41
CA GLN A 353 -81.38 29.88 67.71
C GLN A 353 -82.74 29.95 68.42
N GLN A 354 -83.73 29.19 67.96
CA GLN A 354 -85.02 29.07 68.64
C GLN A 354 -84.87 28.43 70.03
N GLY A 355 -84.08 27.37 70.17
CA GLY A 355 -83.81 26.74 71.46
C GLY A 355 -83.04 27.66 72.44
N VAL A 356 -82.16 28.52 71.93
CA VAL A 356 -81.48 29.57 72.70
C VAL A 356 -82.49 30.64 73.13
N GLU A 357 -83.35 31.12 72.25
CA GLU A 357 -84.40 32.09 72.59
C GLU A 357 -85.35 31.56 73.69
N GLU A 358 -85.74 30.27 73.62
CA GLU A 358 -86.55 29.61 74.65
C GLU A 358 -85.80 29.46 75.98
N ARG A 359 -84.52 29.10 75.93
CA ARG A 359 -83.66 29.03 77.11
C ARG A 359 -83.43 30.40 77.72
N ASP A 360 -83.22 31.44 76.92
CA ASP A 360 -83.05 32.82 77.37
C ASP A 360 -84.34 33.38 77.98
N ALA A 361 -85.51 33.02 77.44
CA ALA A 361 -86.79 33.31 78.10
C ALA A 361 -86.90 32.62 79.47
N ARG A 362 -86.44 31.36 79.57
CA ARG A 362 -86.43 30.63 80.84
C ARG A 362 -85.40 31.15 81.84
N ILE A 363 -84.21 31.53 81.36
CA ILE A 363 -83.17 32.19 82.15
C ILE A 363 -83.71 33.51 82.66
N ARG A 364 -84.35 34.35 81.83
CA ARG A 364 -84.98 35.61 82.31
C ARG A 364 -85.97 35.38 83.45
N LEU A 365 -86.87 34.39 83.33
CA LEU A 365 -87.80 34.06 84.41
C LEU A 365 -87.10 33.55 85.68
N LEU A 366 -86.08 32.71 85.52
CA LEU A 366 -85.29 32.22 86.65
C LEU A 366 -84.42 33.33 87.25
N THR A 367 -83.89 34.25 86.46
CA THR A 367 -83.14 35.42 86.90
C THR A 367 -84.06 36.37 87.66
N GLU A 368 -85.31 36.58 87.24
CA GLU A 368 -86.28 37.34 88.04
C GLU A 368 -86.57 36.67 89.39
N GLN A 369 -86.70 35.34 89.42
CA GLN A 369 -86.86 34.59 90.68
C GLN A 369 -85.60 34.66 91.55
N VAL A 370 -84.42 34.51 90.95
CA VAL A 370 -83.14 34.64 91.65
C VAL A 370 -82.93 36.08 92.09
N GLU A 371 -83.30 37.12 91.36
CA GLU A 371 -83.21 38.50 91.82
C GLU A 371 -84.12 38.75 93.02
N LEU A 372 -85.32 38.16 93.06
CA LEU A 372 -86.16 38.19 94.25
C LEU A 372 -85.47 37.50 95.43
N TYR A 373 -84.92 36.30 95.23
CA TYR A 373 -84.18 35.58 96.28
C TYR A 373 -82.84 36.22 96.64
N THR A 374 -82.17 36.91 95.72
CA THR A 374 -80.89 37.59 95.92
C THR A 374 -81.13 38.91 96.63
N ARG A 375 -82.24 39.62 96.39
CA ARG A 375 -82.64 40.75 97.26
C ARG A 375 -82.91 40.28 98.69
N GLU A 376 -83.48 39.08 98.86
CA GLU A 376 -83.63 38.43 100.18
C GLU A 376 -82.28 37.92 100.73
N MET A 377 -81.34 37.50 99.88
CA MET A 377 -80.04 36.96 100.26
C MET A 377 -78.96 38.02 100.46
N GLU A 378 -78.99 39.17 99.80
CA GLU A 378 -78.11 40.33 100.01
C GLU A 378 -78.39 40.97 101.38
N GLN A 379 -79.66 40.96 101.81
CA GLN A 379 -80.03 41.24 103.20
C GLN A 379 -79.36 40.23 104.17
N ASN A 380 -79.17 38.98 103.76
CA ASN A 380 -78.48 37.95 104.54
C ASN A 380 -76.95 37.91 104.32
N ALA A 381 -76.42 38.42 103.21
CA ALA A 381 -75.00 38.37 102.84
C ALA A 381 -74.22 39.55 103.42
N LEU A 382 -74.87 40.71 103.62
CA LEU A 382 -74.33 41.75 104.52
C LEU A 382 -74.03 41.18 105.92
N LEU A 383 -74.74 40.12 106.33
CA LEU A 383 -74.53 39.40 107.58
C LEU A 383 -73.40 38.34 107.54
N ILE A 384 -72.96 37.92 106.34
CA ILE A 384 -72.00 36.82 106.12
C ILE A 384 -70.66 37.34 105.58
N GLU A 385 -70.63 38.48 104.89
CA GLU A 385 -69.43 39.13 104.37
C GLU A 385 -68.56 39.76 105.48
N GLU A 386 -69.13 40.00 106.67
CA GLU A 386 -68.36 40.26 107.90
C GLU A 386 -67.58 39.02 108.40
N LEU A 387 -67.95 37.80 107.99
CA LEU A 387 -67.42 36.55 108.54
C LEU A 387 -66.45 35.79 107.61
N ARG A 388 -66.14 36.30 106.40
CA ARG A 388 -65.45 35.50 105.36
C ARG A 388 -64.27 36.16 104.65
N SER A 389 -63.75 37.28 105.16
CA SER A 389 -62.53 37.93 104.64
C SER A 389 -61.23 37.35 105.24
N ASP A 390 -61.24 36.10 105.70
CA ASP A 390 -60.08 35.40 106.24
C ASP A 390 -59.80 34.12 105.43
N LEU A 391 -58.54 33.96 105.02
CA LEU A 391 -57.91 32.81 104.35
C LEU A 391 -58.00 32.68 102.82
N GLN A 392 -57.00 33.31 102.19
CA GLN A 392 -55.92 32.65 101.42
C GLN A 392 -56.18 31.98 100.06
N LYS A 393 -55.34 32.43 99.10
CA LYS A 393 -54.96 31.83 97.82
C LYS A 393 -53.71 30.92 97.99
N ASP A 394 -53.52 29.88 97.16
CA ASP A 394 -52.16 29.46 96.70
C ASP A 394 -52.10 28.61 95.39
N LYS A 395 -50.85 28.47 94.89
CA LYS A 395 -50.17 28.07 93.61
C LYS A 395 -50.27 26.63 93.00
N GLY A 396 -49.57 26.42 91.85
CA GLY A 396 -48.97 25.14 91.38
C GLY A 396 -47.88 25.22 90.25
N HIS A 397 -46.90 24.29 90.23
CA HIS A 397 -45.68 24.16 89.35
C HIS A 397 -45.62 22.84 88.52
N SER A 398 -44.72 22.70 87.51
CA SER A 398 -43.67 21.62 87.38
C SER A 398 -43.07 21.44 85.95
N SER A 399 -41.76 21.14 85.82
CA SER A 399 -41.01 20.81 84.59
C SER A 399 -40.03 19.63 84.78
N LEU A 400 -40.02 18.65 83.86
CA LEU A 400 -38.98 17.60 83.74
C LEU A 400 -38.91 16.92 82.34
N ALA A 401 -39.98 16.97 81.53
CA ALA A 401 -40.02 16.34 80.20
C ALA A 401 -39.22 17.08 79.10
N GLN A 402 -38.70 18.26 79.41
CA GLN A 402 -38.15 19.19 78.41
C GLN A 402 -36.67 18.90 78.06
N GLN A 403 -35.98 18.08 78.86
CA GLN A 403 -34.52 17.92 78.76
C GLN A 403 -34.07 16.83 77.78
N ASN A 404 -34.79 15.71 77.67
CA ASN A 404 -34.41 14.60 76.76
C ASN A 404 -34.66 14.90 75.28
N ARG A 405 -35.61 15.80 74.98
CA ARG A 405 -35.97 16.19 73.61
C ARG A 405 -34.90 17.07 72.93
N VAL A 406 -33.99 17.63 73.72
CA VAL A 406 -32.92 18.52 73.23
C VAL A 406 -31.74 17.72 72.65
N GLY A 407 -31.43 16.54 73.20
CA GLY A 407 -30.30 15.71 72.75
C GLY A 407 -30.50 15.11 71.35
N GLU A 408 -31.67 14.53 71.08
CA GLU A 408 -32.01 13.96 69.76
C GLU A 408 -32.05 15.00 68.63
N MET A 409 -32.34 16.27 68.96
CA MET A 409 -32.32 17.35 67.98
C MET A 409 -30.89 17.78 67.62
N GLN A 410 -29.93 17.63 68.53
CA GLN A 410 -28.53 18.02 68.27
C GLN A 410 -27.82 17.03 67.33
N GLU A 411 -28.11 15.73 67.41
CA GLU A 411 -27.48 14.70 66.57
C GLU A 411 -28.02 14.72 65.13
N LYS A 412 -29.33 14.96 64.95
CA LYS A 412 -29.93 15.21 63.64
C LYS A 412 -29.39 16.46 62.96
N LEU A 413 -29.09 17.51 63.75
CA LEU A 413 -28.46 18.73 63.25
C LEU A 413 -27.09 18.46 62.63
N LYS A 414 -26.23 17.67 63.29
CA LYS A 414 -24.90 17.31 62.76
C LYS A 414 -24.94 16.51 61.46
N MET A 415 -25.81 15.51 61.36
CA MET A 415 -25.96 14.71 60.13
C MET A 415 -26.47 15.54 58.96
N LEU A 416 -27.37 16.50 59.22
CA LEU A 416 -27.85 17.44 58.21
C LEU A 416 -26.73 18.40 57.79
N GLU A 417 -25.92 18.91 58.73
CA GLU A 417 -24.78 19.77 58.43
C GLU A 417 -23.74 19.10 57.53
N GLU A 418 -23.36 17.84 57.80
CA GLU A 418 -22.41 17.08 56.97
C GLU A 418 -22.96 16.86 55.55
N ARG A 419 -24.23 16.46 55.44
CA ARG A 419 -24.90 16.26 54.15
C ARG A 419 -25.06 17.57 53.37
N THR A 420 -25.27 18.71 54.05
CA THR A 420 -25.28 20.02 53.38
C THR A 420 -23.91 20.42 52.85
N LYS A 421 -22.82 20.12 53.57
CA LYS A 421 -21.45 20.39 53.10
C LYS A 421 -21.05 19.53 51.91
N GLU A 422 -21.48 18.27 51.88
CA GLU A 422 -21.26 17.39 50.73
C GLU A 422 -22.07 17.85 49.51
N ALA A 423 -23.33 18.25 49.73
CA ALA A 423 -24.17 18.84 48.68
C ALA A 423 -23.58 20.15 48.15
N GLU A 424 -23.07 21.01 49.04
CA GLU A 424 -22.40 22.28 48.68
C GLU A 424 -21.15 22.04 47.83
N LYS A 425 -20.26 21.12 48.22
CA LYS A 425 -19.09 20.74 47.39
C LYS A 425 -19.50 20.17 46.04
N SER A 426 -20.54 19.35 45.98
CA SER A 426 -21.04 18.81 44.71
C SER A 426 -21.65 19.89 43.81
N ALA A 427 -22.32 20.88 44.42
CA ALA A 427 -22.87 22.02 43.71
C ALA A 427 -21.76 22.97 43.21
N GLU A 428 -20.71 23.19 44.00
CA GLU A 428 -19.53 23.97 43.58
C GLU A 428 -18.82 23.34 42.37
N LEU A 429 -18.65 22.01 42.37
CA LEU A 429 -18.08 21.29 41.23
C LEU A 429 -18.97 21.40 40.00
N ALA A 430 -20.28 21.19 40.16
CA ALA A 430 -21.24 21.33 39.06
C ALA A 430 -21.32 22.77 38.53
N GLU A 431 -21.20 23.78 39.40
CA GLU A 431 -21.17 25.19 39.00
C GLU A 431 -19.85 25.56 38.31
N ALA A 432 -18.71 24.99 38.74
CA ALA A 432 -17.44 25.15 38.05
C ALA A 432 -17.49 24.58 36.62
N ASP A 433 -18.00 23.36 36.47
CA ASP A 433 -18.18 22.72 35.16
C ASP A 433 -19.16 23.52 34.27
N ALA A 434 -20.29 23.97 34.83
CA ALA A 434 -21.24 24.80 34.12
C ALA A 434 -20.60 26.14 33.66
N ARG A 435 -19.81 26.79 34.51
CA ARG A 435 -19.07 28.02 34.16
C ARG A 435 -18.01 27.78 33.08
N GLU A 436 -17.35 26.63 33.06
CA GLU A 436 -16.42 26.27 32.00
C GLU A 436 -17.15 26.06 30.67
N LYS A 437 -18.29 25.36 30.68
CA LYS A 437 -19.14 25.21 29.50
C LYS A 437 -19.72 26.52 29.00
N ASP A 438 -20.13 27.42 29.89
CA ASP A 438 -20.56 28.76 29.51
C ASP A 438 -19.43 29.57 28.86
N LYS A 439 -18.17 29.43 29.32
CA LYS A 439 -17.02 30.07 28.68
C LYS A 439 -16.78 29.51 27.27
N GLU A 440 -16.79 28.19 27.10
CA GLU A 440 -16.67 27.54 25.79
C GLU A 440 -17.79 28.01 24.83
N LEU A 441 -19.03 28.10 25.32
CA LEU A 441 -20.17 28.61 24.55
C LEU A 441 -19.99 30.08 24.16
N VAL A 442 -19.53 30.93 25.06
CA VAL A 442 -19.26 32.35 24.75
C VAL A 442 -18.16 32.49 23.71
N GLU A 443 -17.09 31.69 23.79
CA GLU A 443 -16.02 31.69 22.79
C GLU A 443 -16.50 31.21 21.42
N THR A 444 -17.30 30.14 21.35
CA THR A 444 -17.86 29.66 20.09
C THR A 444 -18.84 30.65 19.47
N LEU A 445 -19.69 31.29 20.28
CA LEU A 445 -20.57 32.39 19.82
C LEU A 445 -19.78 33.62 19.36
N LYS A 446 -18.64 33.91 19.99
CA LYS A 446 -17.75 34.98 19.53
C LYS A 446 -17.14 34.64 18.17
N ARG A 447 -16.60 33.42 18.02
CA ARG A 447 -16.09 32.93 16.72
C ARG A 447 -17.17 32.99 15.65
N MET A 448 -18.38 32.51 15.94
CA MET A 448 -19.53 32.57 15.02
C MET A 448 -19.85 34.00 14.58
N ARG A 449 -19.86 34.96 15.51
CA ARG A 449 -20.03 36.39 15.17
C ARG A 449 -18.87 36.92 14.33
N ASP A 450 -17.64 36.52 14.61
CA ASP A 450 -16.48 36.93 13.83
C ASP A 450 -16.51 36.34 12.40
N TYR A 451 -17.06 35.13 12.22
CA TYR A 451 -17.39 34.54 10.90
C TYR A 451 -18.49 35.33 10.18
N GLU A 452 -19.59 35.68 10.87
CA GLU A 452 -20.69 36.48 10.30
C GLU A 452 -20.24 37.89 9.89
N LEU A 453 -19.29 38.46 10.63
CA LEU A 453 -18.66 39.75 10.33
C LEU A 453 -17.57 39.66 9.24
N GLY A 454 -17.22 38.45 8.79
CA GLY A 454 -16.16 38.20 7.80
C GLY A 454 -14.75 38.52 8.29
N ILE A 455 -14.57 38.70 9.61
CA ILE A 455 -13.27 38.97 10.26
C ILE A 455 -12.53 37.65 10.47
N TYR A 456 -13.25 36.59 10.84
CA TYR A 456 -12.72 35.23 10.87
C TYR A 456 -12.85 34.64 9.47
N GLY A 457 -11.72 34.55 8.77
CA GLY A 457 -11.66 34.13 7.36
C GLY A 457 -11.78 32.62 7.17
N LEU A 458 -12.21 32.22 5.97
CA LEU A 458 -12.14 30.82 5.51
C LEU A 458 -10.72 30.26 5.66
N GLU A 459 -9.70 31.10 5.51
CA GLU A 459 -8.28 30.73 5.65
C GLU A 459 -7.91 30.35 7.10
N GLU A 460 -8.40 31.10 8.09
CA GLU A 460 -8.17 30.79 9.51
C GLU A 460 -8.92 29.52 9.93
N ALA A 461 -10.15 29.33 9.42
CA ALA A 461 -10.93 28.10 9.63
C ALA A 461 -10.22 26.86 9.07
N VAL A 462 -9.68 26.98 7.85
CA VAL A 462 -8.96 25.91 7.18
C VAL A 462 -7.63 25.62 7.89
N ALA A 463 -6.93 26.64 8.40
CA ALA A 463 -5.74 26.47 9.21
C ALA A 463 -6.03 25.73 10.53
N GLU A 464 -7.07 26.14 11.27
CA GLU A 464 -7.47 25.49 12.52
C GLU A 464 -7.91 24.03 12.28
N ILE A 465 -8.69 23.76 11.24
CA ILE A 465 -9.06 22.38 10.85
C ILE A 465 -7.83 21.54 10.51
N ASN A 466 -6.85 22.11 9.82
CA ASN A 466 -5.62 21.40 9.48
C ASN A 466 -4.77 21.10 10.72
N ASP A 467 -4.68 22.02 11.67
CA ASP A 467 -3.94 21.81 12.91
C ASP A 467 -4.64 20.82 13.85
N LEU A 468 -5.97 20.87 13.96
CA LEU A 468 -6.75 19.85 14.67
C LEU A 468 -6.58 18.46 14.02
N LYS A 469 -6.59 18.37 12.68
CA LYS A 469 -6.29 17.12 11.98
C LYS A 469 -4.89 16.60 12.27
N LYS A 470 -3.88 17.48 12.40
CA LYS A 470 -2.53 17.07 12.82
C LYS A 470 -2.53 16.54 14.26
N GLN A 471 -3.20 17.23 15.18
CA GLN A 471 -3.31 16.77 16.57
C GLN A 471 -4.02 15.42 16.67
N ILE A 472 -5.10 15.20 15.93
CA ILE A 472 -5.79 13.90 15.87
C ILE A 472 -4.84 12.81 15.40
N ARG A 473 -4.09 13.02 14.32
CA ARG A 473 -3.10 12.03 13.84
C ARG A 473 -2.01 11.71 14.86
N ILE A 474 -1.55 12.72 15.61
CA ILE A 474 -0.56 12.50 16.69
C ILE A 474 -1.19 11.67 17.80
N ARG A 475 -2.41 12.00 18.24
CA ARG A 475 -3.13 11.23 19.25
C ARG A 475 -3.44 9.81 18.81
N ASP A 476 -3.82 9.59 17.56
CA ASP A 476 -4.05 8.25 17.01
C ASP A 476 -2.77 7.43 17.03
N HIS A 477 -1.63 8.03 16.66
CA HIS A 477 -0.33 7.36 16.76
C HIS A 477 0.05 7.03 18.21
N GLU A 478 -0.17 7.95 19.16
CA GLU A 478 0.04 7.70 20.58
C GLU A 478 -0.87 6.56 21.09
N ILE A 479 -2.14 6.54 20.70
CA ILE A 479 -3.08 5.46 21.03
C ILE A 479 -2.58 4.13 20.47
N GLU A 480 -2.13 4.08 19.21
CA GLU A 480 -1.54 2.87 18.63
C GLU A 480 -0.30 2.39 19.41
N THR A 481 0.56 3.30 19.85
CA THR A 481 1.71 2.94 20.68
C THR A 481 1.28 2.38 22.03
N LEU A 482 0.30 3.00 22.68
CA LEU A 482 -0.25 2.53 23.95
C LEU A 482 -0.95 1.17 23.80
N ILE A 483 -1.64 0.92 22.68
CA ILE A 483 -2.24 -0.39 22.39
C ILE A 483 -1.15 -1.45 22.25
N LYS A 484 -0.06 -1.17 21.53
CA LYS A 484 1.07 -2.10 21.42
C LYS A 484 1.73 -2.38 22.77
N GLU A 485 1.89 -1.36 23.61
CA GLU A 485 2.43 -1.51 24.96
C GLU A 485 1.47 -2.31 25.86
N SER A 486 0.18 -2.04 25.78
CA SER A 486 -0.88 -2.77 26.48
C SER A 486 -0.85 -4.24 26.11
N ASN A 487 -0.84 -4.57 24.81
CA ASN A 487 -0.77 -5.96 24.35
C ASN A 487 0.52 -6.65 24.81
N LYS A 488 1.65 -5.94 24.82
CA LYS A 488 2.93 -6.48 25.33
C LYS A 488 2.89 -6.73 26.83
N LEU A 489 2.24 -5.85 27.60
CA LEU A 489 2.04 -6.05 29.04
C LEU A 489 1.05 -7.18 29.30
N GLU A 490 0.01 -7.32 28.49
CA GLU A 490 -0.94 -8.42 28.58
C GLU A 490 -0.28 -9.77 28.31
N LEU A 491 0.58 -9.88 27.27
CA LEU A 491 1.40 -11.07 27.04
C LEU A 491 2.27 -11.40 28.26
N LYS A 492 2.95 -10.40 28.85
CA LYS A 492 3.74 -10.61 30.08
C LYS A 492 2.89 -11.02 31.27
N ILE A 493 1.67 -10.49 31.39
CA ILE A 493 0.73 -10.90 32.44
C ILE A 493 0.34 -12.36 32.23
N ASN A 494 0.06 -12.77 31.00
CA ASN A 494 -0.25 -14.16 30.67
C ASN A 494 0.94 -15.07 30.99
N ASP A 495 2.16 -14.71 30.58
CA ASP A 495 3.38 -15.47 30.93
C ASP A 495 3.51 -15.62 32.46
N PHE A 496 3.28 -14.54 33.23
CA PHE A 496 3.31 -14.59 34.69
C PHE A 496 2.14 -15.38 35.30
N LEU A 497 0.98 -15.42 34.65
CA LEU A 497 -0.15 -16.24 35.07
C LEU A 497 0.16 -17.72 34.85
N ASP A 498 0.70 -18.08 33.69
CA ASP A 498 1.13 -19.44 33.35
C ASP A 498 2.22 -19.93 34.32
N GLU A 499 3.24 -19.10 34.60
CA GLU A 499 4.26 -19.40 35.61
C GLU A 499 3.65 -19.59 37.01
N ASN A 500 2.67 -18.77 37.38
CA ASN A 500 2.00 -18.87 38.68
C ASN A 500 1.10 -20.11 38.77
N GLU A 501 0.46 -20.51 37.67
CA GLU A 501 -0.28 -21.77 37.57
C GLU A 501 0.67 -22.97 37.75
N GLU A 502 1.82 -22.98 37.07
CA GLU A 502 2.84 -24.03 37.22
C GLU A 502 3.39 -24.08 38.66
N LEU A 503 3.68 -22.92 39.26
CA LEU A 503 4.16 -22.85 40.65
C LEU A 503 3.10 -23.31 41.66
N ARG A 504 1.82 -23.00 41.42
CA ARG A 504 0.71 -23.49 42.24
C ARG A 504 0.53 -25.01 42.11
N GLU A 505 0.63 -25.55 40.90
CA GLU A 505 0.55 -26.99 40.65
C GLU A 505 1.69 -27.74 41.35
N ARG A 506 2.93 -27.23 41.26
CA ARG A 506 4.10 -27.78 41.98
C ARG A 506 3.92 -27.76 43.50
N LEU A 507 3.16 -26.80 44.02
CA LEU A 507 2.83 -26.66 45.45
C LEU A 507 1.55 -27.40 45.86
N GLY A 508 0.86 -28.07 44.92
CA GLY A 508 -0.39 -28.79 45.18
C GLY A 508 -1.60 -27.89 45.49
N LEU A 509 -1.56 -26.63 45.04
CA LEU A 509 -2.60 -25.64 45.25
C LEU A 509 -3.49 -25.53 44.00
N GLU A 510 -4.79 -25.31 44.18
CA GLU A 510 -5.69 -25.11 43.04
C GLU A 510 -5.42 -23.76 42.33
N PRO A 511 -5.43 -23.72 40.98
CA PRO A 511 -5.14 -22.50 40.21
C PRO A 511 -6.01 -21.28 40.56
N LYS A 512 -7.22 -21.47 41.13
CA LYS A 512 -8.20 -20.39 41.39
C LYS A 512 -8.48 -20.09 42.85
N THR A 513 -7.85 -20.77 43.81
CA THR A 513 -8.05 -20.47 45.24
C THR A 513 -7.44 -19.11 45.61
N MET A 514 -8.23 -18.21 46.22
CA MET A 514 -7.75 -16.93 46.73
C MET A 514 -6.88 -17.15 47.97
N ILE A 515 -5.58 -16.93 47.85
CA ILE A 515 -4.64 -16.91 48.97
C ILE A 515 -4.62 -15.49 49.55
N ASP A 516 -4.69 -15.37 50.88
CA ASP A 516 -4.54 -14.06 51.52
C ASP A 516 -3.10 -13.54 51.34
N LEU A 517 -2.98 -12.43 50.61
CA LEU A 517 -1.71 -11.75 50.33
C LEU A 517 -1.44 -10.57 51.27
N SER A 518 -2.28 -10.35 52.29
CA SER A 518 -2.18 -9.21 53.21
C SER A 518 -0.81 -9.12 53.89
N GLU A 519 -0.30 -10.23 54.43
CA GLU A 519 1.02 -10.31 55.07
C GLU A 519 2.17 -10.08 54.07
N PHE A 520 2.07 -10.65 52.87
CA PHE A 520 3.06 -10.45 51.80
C PHE A 520 3.09 -8.99 51.32
N ARG A 521 1.92 -8.36 51.15
CA ARG A 521 1.79 -6.93 50.79
C ARG A 521 2.39 -6.04 51.87
N ASN A 522 2.12 -6.33 53.14
CA ASN A 522 2.69 -5.60 54.28
C ASN A 522 4.22 -5.77 54.33
N SER A 523 4.74 -6.98 54.15
CA SER A 523 6.19 -7.26 54.12
C SER A 523 6.88 -6.56 52.94
N LYS A 524 6.28 -6.58 51.74
CA LYS A 524 6.78 -5.88 50.56
C LYS A 524 6.80 -4.35 50.77
N ALA A 525 5.73 -3.79 51.31
CA ALA A 525 5.64 -2.36 51.61
C ALA A 525 6.70 -1.94 52.64
N LEU A 526 6.88 -2.74 53.70
CA LEU A 526 7.91 -2.51 54.71
C LEU A 526 9.32 -2.56 54.10
N LYS A 527 9.62 -3.54 53.26
CA LYS A 527 10.92 -3.66 52.58
C LYS A 527 11.19 -2.52 51.61
N GLN A 528 10.16 -2.06 50.89
CA GLN A 528 10.28 -0.87 50.03
C GLN A 528 10.52 0.40 50.85
N GLN A 529 9.87 0.54 52.01
CA GLN A 529 10.12 1.65 52.92
C GLN A 529 11.54 1.59 53.50
N GLN A 530 12.05 0.40 53.84
CA GLN A 530 13.43 0.20 54.25
C GLN A 530 14.41 0.64 53.15
N TYR A 531 14.21 0.23 51.89
CA TYR A 531 15.06 0.68 50.79
C TYR A 531 14.99 2.19 50.55
N ARG A 532 13.83 2.82 50.73
CA ARG A 532 13.71 4.29 50.66
C ARG A 532 14.47 4.98 51.78
N ALA A 533 14.37 4.47 53.00
CA ALA A 533 15.10 5.01 54.15
C ALA A 533 16.62 4.80 54.00
N GLU A 534 17.04 3.61 53.56
CA GLU A 534 18.45 3.29 53.29
C GLU A 534 19.01 4.20 52.18
N ASN A 535 18.28 4.39 51.08
CA ASN A 535 18.69 5.32 50.02
C ASN A 535 18.77 6.77 50.51
N GLN A 536 17.89 7.21 51.42
CA GLN A 536 17.98 8.55 52.03
C GLN A 536 19.23 8.69 52.91
N ILE A 537 19.56 7.67 53.71
CA ILE A 537 20.79 7.67 54.53
C ILE A 537 22.03 7.69 53.63
N LEU A 538 22.04 6.88 52.56
CA LEU A 538 23.14 6.86 51.60
C LEU A 538 23.28 8.20 50.87
N LEU A 539 22.18 8.87 50.52
CA LEU A 539 22.22 10.21 49.93
C LEU A 539 22.81 11.24 50.90
N GLN A 540 22.39 11.23 52.17
CA GLN A 540 22.96 12.11 53.19
C GLN A 540 24.46 11.83 53.43
N GLU A 541 24.87 10.57 53.39
CA GLU A 541 26.27 10.18 53.47
C GLU A 541 27.07 10.69 52.27
N ILE A 542 26.51 10.61 51.05
CA ILE A 542 27.12 11.16 49.84
C ILE A 542 27.25 12.68 49.96
N GLU A 543 26.20 13.39 50.38
CA GLU A 543 26.22 14.84 50.58
C GLU A 543 27.30 15.25 51.59
N ARG A 544 27.40 14.55 52.73
CA ARG A 544 28.46 14.80 53.73
C ARG A 544 29.86 14.56 53.14
N LEU A 545 30.05 13.47 52.40
CA LEU A 545 31.32 13.16 51.74
C LEU A 545 31.66 14.19 50.65
N GLU A 546 30.66 14.75 49.96
CA GLU A 546 30.84 15.83 49.00
C GLU A 546 31.22 17.15 49.68
N GLU A 547 30.61 17.49 50.82
CA GLU A 547 30.99 18.62 51.65
C GLU A 547 32.43 18.49 52.15
N GLU A 548 32.80 17.33 52.72
CA GLU A 548 34.16 17.02 53.15
C GLU A 548 35.15 17.15 51.98
N ARG A 549 34.82 16.61 50.80
CA ARG A 549 35.63 16.77 49.58
C ARG A 549 35.78 18.24 49.19
N ILE A 550 34.72 19.04 49.25
CA ILE A 550 34.75 20.46 48.93
C ILE A 550 35.63 21.22 49.93
N GLU A 551 35.53 20.91 51.22
CA GLU A 551 36.35 21.51 52.28
C GLU A 551 37.82 21.15 52.13
N LEU A 552 38.16 19.89 51.85
CA LEU A 552 39.52 19.46 51.54
C LEU A 552 40.05 20.18 50.29
N LYS A 553 39.22 20.32 49.25
CA LYS A 553 39.60 21.06 48.03
C LYS A 553 39.78 22.56 48.29
N LYS A 554 39.04 23.15 49.24
CA LYS A 554 39.25 24.54 49.70
C LYS A 554 40.56 24.64 50.49
N HIS A 555 40.87 23.68 51.36
CA HIS A 555 42.14 23.63 52.12
C HIS A 555 43.34 23.49 51.19
N ILE A 556 43.29 22.60 50.20
CA ILE A 556 44.35 22.46 49.17
C ILE A 556 44.54 23.77 48.41
N ARG A 557 43.46 24.45 48.01
CA ARG A 557 43.55 25.76 47.33
C ARG A 557 44.17 26.83 48.22
N LYS A 558 43.80 26.90 49.51
CA LYS A 558 44.42 27.81 50.48
C LYS A 558 45.91 27.51 50.67
N LEU A 559 46.29 26.24 50.85
CA LEU A 559 47.68 25.81 50.97
C LEU A 559 48.49 26.12 49.70
N ALA A 560 47.92 25.90 48.51
CA ALA A 560 48.55 26.26 47.24
C ALA A 560 48.71 27.78 47.10
N GLN A 561 47.70 28.56 47.50
CA GLN A 561 47.77 30.03 47.48
C GLN A 561 48.76 30.57 48.51
N GLU A 562 48.84 29.98 49.70
CA GLU A 562 49.86 30.32 50.70
C GLU A 562 51.26 29.95 50.23
N LYS A 563 51.46 28.77 49.64
CA LYS A 563 52.75 28.40 49.04
C LYS A 563 53.12 29.37 47.90
N GLY A 564 52.17 29.70 47.03
CA GLY A 564 52.36 30.69 45.97
C GLY A 564 52.66 32.09 46.51
N ARG A 565 51.97 32.53 47.57
CA ARG A 565 52.24 33.81 48.24
C ARG A 565 53.61 33.81 48.92
N ARG A 566 53.99 32.74 49.61
CA ARG A 566 55.32 32.59 50.23
C ARG A 566 56.42 32.65 49.18
N ILE A 567 56.27 31.95 48.05
CA ILE A 567 57.20 32.04 46.92
C ILE A 567 57.29 33.49 46.39
N ALA A 568 56.14 34.15 46.21
CA ALA A 568 56.09 35.53 45.72
C ALA A 568 56.65 36.57 46.71
N THR A 569 56.46 36.40 48.02
CA THR A 569 56.99 37.31 49.05
C THR A 569 58.46 37.07 49.38
N THR A 570 58.96 35.85 49.16
CA THR A 570 60.37 35.51 49.42
C THR A 570 61.26 35.77 48.19
N GLY A 571 60.69 36.15 47.04
CA GLY A 571 61.46 36.60 45.88
C GLY A 571 62.48 35.58 45.36
N LEU A 572 62.17 34.29 45.51
CA LEU A 572 63.00 33.18 45.04
C LEU A 572 62.42 32.61 43.74
N ASP A 573 63.32 32.47 42.76
CA ASP A 573 63.07 31.82 41.47
C ASP A 573 62.56 30.38 41.66
N ALA A 574 61.71 29.93 40.74
CA ALA A 574 60.87 28.74 40.85
C ALA A 574 61.64 27.39 40.88
N GLY A 575 62.98 27.43 40.96
CA GLY A 575 63.86 26.27 41.00
C GLY A 575 64.34 25.82 42.38
N ASP A 576 64.20 26.63 43.45
CA ASP A 576 65.01 26.41 44.67
C ASP A 576 64.23 26.45 46.01
N VAL A 577 62.98 25.99 46.01
CA VAL A 577 62.26 25.68 47.26
C VAL A 577 62.09 24.18 47.37
N GLN A 578 63.11 23.52 47.92
CA GLN A 578 62.96 22.19 48.51
C GLN A 578 61.90 22.25 49.61
N ILE A 579 60.72 21.71 49.34
CA ILE A 579 59.79 21.30 50.39
C ILE A 579 59.98 19.81 50.57
N THR A 580 60.69 19.48 51.63
CA THR A 580 60.81 18.16 52.27
C THR A 580 59.46 17.46 52.34
N ASP A 581 59.29 16.42 51.53
CA ASP A 581 58.11 15.55 51.51
C ASP A 581 58.18 14.54 52.67
N ASN A 582 57.55 14.88 53.79
CA ASN A 582 57.09 13.92 54.80
C ASN A 582 55.70 13.34 54.41
N PHE A 583 55.54 12.85 53.18
CA PHE A 583 54.27 12.26 52.70
C PHE A 583 54.46 10.96 51.89
N THR A 584 55.54 10.23 52.16
CA THR A 584 55.84 8.96 51.47
C THR A 584 54.99 7.76 51.91
N GLU A 585 54.19 7.85 52.98
CA GLU A 585 53.40 6.70 53.46
C GLU A 585 51.99 6.57 52.84
N GLU A 586 51.42 7.62 52.24
CA GLU A 586 50.04 7.58 51.70
C GLU A 586 49.95 7.15 50.23
N LYS A 587 51.07 6.76 49.62
CA LYS A 587 51.14 6.31 48.21
C LYS A 587 50.88 4.81 48.02
N GLY A 588 50.82 4.03 49.11
CA GLY A 588 50.60 2.57 49.05
C GLY A 588 49.15 2.17 48.76
N MET A 589 48.17 2.88 49.33
CA MET A 589 46.74 2.54 49.17
C MET A 589 46.15 3.04 47.85
N ASN A 590 46.62 4.18 47.34
CA ASN A 590 46.13 4.73 46.07
C ASN A 590 46.63 3.97 44.84
N LYS A 591 47.77 3.25 44.93
CA LYS A 591 48.25 2.39 43.83
C LYS A 591 47.33 1.19 43.58
N ARG A 592 46.77 0.59 44.64
CA ARG A 592 45.82 -0.55 44.52
C ARG A 592 44.46 -0.13 43.98
N LYS A 593 43.95 1.05 44.34
CA LYS A 593 42.69 1.60 43.78
C LYS A 593 42.85 2.01 42.32
N LEU A 594 43.99 2.60 41.93
CA LEU A 594 44.26 2.96 40.55
C LEU A 594 44.43 1.72 39.65
N ASP A 595 45.06 0.66 40.16
CA ASP A 595 45.19 -0.62 39.43
C ASP A 595 43.86 -1.37 39.28
N LEU A 596 42.91 -1.24 40.22
CA LEU A 596 41.56 -1.83 40.13
C LEU A 596 40.69 -1.08 39.11
N LEU A 597 40.66 0.26 39.15
CA LEU A 597 39.93 1.08 38.18
C LEU A 597 40.48 0.91 36.76
N ASN A 598 41.80 0.94 36.59
CA ASN A 598 42.43 0.74 35.28
C ASN A 598 42.19 -0.69 34.75
N ARG A 599 42.15 -1.71 35.61
CA ARG A 599 41.81 -3.09 35.20
C ARG A 599 40.36 -3.22 34.77
N GLN A 600 39.43 -2.51 35.41
CA GLN A 600 38.01 -2.53 35.09
C GLN A 600 37.74 -1.82 33.75
N ASP A 601 38.38 -0.67 33.53
CA ASP A 601 38.36 0.05 32.25
C ASP A 601 38.99 -0.76 31.11
N ILE A 602 40.10 -1.47 31.38
CA ILE A 602 40.73 -2.38 30.41
C ILE A 602 39.83 -3.59 30.12
N THR A 603 39.10 -4.14 31.10
CA THR A 603 38.17 -5.24 30.86
C THR A 603 36.95 -4.81 30.07
N GLU A 604 36.40 -3.62 30.31
CA GLU A 604 35.31 -3.08 29.50
C GLU A 604 35.76 -2.75 28.08
N ALA A 605 36.96 -2.17 27.92
CA ALA A 605 37.53 -1.92 26.60
C ALA A 605 37.79 -3.23 25.83
N LYS A 606 38.25 -4.29 26.51
CA LYS A 606 38.41 -5.63 25.92
C LYS A 606 37.07 -6.24 25.51
N ALA A 607 36.04 -6.16 26.36
CA ALA A 607 34.71 -6.66 26.04
C ALA A 607 34.09 -5.90 24.85
N LYS A 608 34.27 -4.58 24.78
CA LYS A 608 33.84 -3.77 23.62
C LYS A 608 34.61 -4.13 22.35
N ASN A 609 35.92 -4.33 22.43
CA ASN A 609 36.72 -4.75 21.28
C ASN A 609 36.36 -6.17 20.81
N GLU A 610 36.04 -7.08 21.73
CA GLU A 610 35.59 -8.44 21.40
C GLU A 610 34.20 -8.43 20.75
N TYR A 611 33.28 -7.59 21.23
CA TYR A 611 31.98 -7.37 20.60
C TYR A 611 32.15 -6.80 19.18
N LEU A 612 32.99 -5.77 19.00
CA LEU A 612 33.28 -5.18 17.69
C LEU A 612 33.97 -6.17 16.74
N ALA A 613 34.86 -7.03 17.25
CA ALA A 613 35.49 -8.09 16.46
C ALA A 613 34.46 -9.13 15.99
N ASN A 614 33.52 -9.52 16.85
CA ASN A 614 32.43 -10.42 16.49
C ASN A 614 31.46 -9.79 15.47
N GLU A 615 31.14 -8.50 15.63
CA GLU A 615 30.30 -7.77 14.67
C GLU A 615 31.01 -7.64 13.31
N LEU A 616 32.31 -7.31 13.29
CA LEU A 616 33.12 -7.30 12.07
C LEU A 616 33.15 -8.67 11.40
N SER A 617 33.36 -9.76 12.15
CA SER A 617 33.33 -11.12 11.62
C SER A 617 31.97 -11.51 11.02
N MET A 618 30.87 -11.07 11.64
CA MET A 618 29.52 -11.24 11.10
C MET A 618 29.35 -10.48 9.79
N ARG A 619 29.78 -9.21 9.73
CA ARG A 619 29.72 -8.38 8.52
C ARG A 619 30.59 -8.91 7.39
N GLU A 620 31.78 -9.42 7.69
CA GLU A 620 32.64 -10.09 6.71
C GLU A 620 31.96 -11.32 6.12
N ARG A 621 31.30 -12.14 6.96
CA ARG A 621 30.54 -13.31 6.50
C ARG A 621 29.37 -12.91 5.59
N ASP A 622 28.68 -11.82 5.91
CA ASP A 622 27.57 -11.33 5.08
C ASP A 622 28.08 -10.70 3.77
N LEU A 623 29.21 -10.00 3.79
CA LEU A 623 29.87 -9.53 2.56
C LEU A 623 30.29 -10.70 1.67
N GLU A 624 30.79 -11.79 2.24
CA GLU A 624 31.16 -12.98 1.48
C GLU A 624 29.92 -13.67 0.88
N LYS A 625 28.83 -13.81 1.64
CA LYS A 625 27.54 -14.27 1.09
C LYS A 625 27.09 -13.38 -0.07
N ASN A 626 27.15 -12.05 0.08
CA ASN A 626 26.78 -11.11 -0.98
C ASN A 626 27.68 -11.27 -2.22
N ARG A 627 28.99 -11.46 -2.05
CA ARG A 627 29.91 -11.78 -3.17
C ARG A 627 29.51 -13.05 -3.89
N THR A 628 29.15 -14.12 -3.17
CA THR A 628 28.69 -15.36 -3.83
C THR A 628 27.39 -15.17 -4.60
N VAL A 629 26.47 -14.35 -4.09
CA VAL A 629 25.21 -14.00 -4.77
C VAL A 629 25.48 -13.17 -6.03
N ILE A 630 26.35 -12.16 -5.94
CA ILE A 630 26.79 -11.37 -7.09
C ILE A 630 27.42 -12.27 -8.15
N ALA A 631 28.29 -13.20 -7.77
CA ALA A 631 28.91 -14.15 -8.71
C ALA A 631 27.88 -15.09 -9.37
N LYS A 632 26.82 -15.49 -8.66
CA LYS A 632 25.69 -16.25 -9.24
C LYS A 632 24.90 -15.41 -10.24
N PHE A 633 24.59 -14.16 -9.91
CA PHE A 633 23.89 -13.26 -10.83
C PHE A 633 24.72 -12.93 -12.06
N GLN A 634 26.03 -12.74 -11.92
CA GLN A 634 26.95 -12.54 -13.04
C GLN A 634 26.99 -13.75 -13.98
N ARG A 635 26.99 -14.98 -13.44
CA ARG A 635 26.88 -16.21 -14.26
C ARG A 635 25.55 -16.25 -15.02
N LYS A 636 24.43 -15.99 -14.33
CA LYS A 636 23.11 -15.98 -14.97
C LYS A 636 22.97 -14.90 -16.04
N LEU A 637 23.58 -13.73 -15.84
CA LEU A 637 23.63 -12.67 -16.85
C LEU A 637 24.46 -13.08 -18.08
N LYS A 638 25.56 -13.82 -17.90
CA LYS A 638 26.32 -14.37 -19.03
C LYS A 638 25.54 -15.43 -19.80
N GLU A 639 24.87 -16.35 -19.09
CA GLU A 639 24.01 -17.37 -19.71
C GLU A 639 22.88 -16.72 -20.53
N LEU A 640 22.16 -15.74 -19.97
CA LEU A 640 21.11 -15.01 -20.69
C LEU A 640 21.64 -14.20 -21.89
N SER A 641 22.85 -13.63 -21.77
CA SER A 641 23.51 -12.93 -22.87
C SER A 641 23.84 -13.89 -24.03
N GLU A 642 24.32 -15.09 -23.72
CA GLU A 642 24.61 -16.13 -24.72
C GLU A 642 23.32 -16.66 -25.37
N GLU A 643 22.24 -16.83 -24.60
CA GLU A 643 20.92 -17.21 -25.12
C GLU A 643 20.35 -16.14 -26.07
N ASN A 644 20.42 -14.86 -25.70
CA ASN A 644 19.99 -13.78 -26.58
C ASN A 644 20.79 -13.75 -27.89
N LYS A 645 22.10 -13.99 -27.84
CA LYS A 645 22.93 -14.10 -29.07
C LYS A 645 22.50 -15.26 -29.95
N GLN A 646 22.19 -16.42 -29.35
CA GLN A 646 21.73 -17.59 -30.09
C GLN A 646 20.33 -17.36 -30.69
N LEU A 647 19.43 -16.70 -29.96
CA LEU A 647 18.10 -16.32 -30.46
C LEU A 647 18.18 -15.29 -31.58
N GLU A 648 19.01 -14.26 -31.45
CA GLU A 648 19.26 -13.29 -32.51
C GLU A 648 19.82 -13.95 -33.77
N GLN A 649 20.74 -14.90 -33.61
CA GLN A 649 21.26 -15.68 -34.73
C GLN A 649 20.17 -16.54 -35.37
N GLY A 650 19.33 -17.21 -34.57
CA GLY A 650 18.19 -17.97 -35.07
C GLY A 650 17.17 -17.09 -35.80
N MET A 651 16.89 -15.88 -35.30
CA MET A 651 16.01 -14.91 -35.97
C MET A 651 16.61 -14.38 -37.27
N LYS A 652 17.93 -14.15 -37.34
CA LYS A 652 18.62 -13.78 -38.58
C LYS A 652 18.53 -14.87 -39.63
N GLU A 653 18.68 -16.14 -39.23
CA GLU A 653 18.53 -17.29 -40.12
C GLU A 653 17.09 -17.47 -40.62
N ILE A 654 16.09 -17.26 -39.74
CA ILE A 654 14.67 -17.26 -40.13
C ILE A 654 14.37 -16.11 -41.10
N LEU A 655 14.85 -14.90 -40.81
CA LEU A 655 14.68 -13.75 -41.71
C LEU A 655 15.36 -13.98 -43.06
N GLN A 656 16.53 -14.63 -43.07
CA GLN A 656 17.20 -15.00 -44.31
C GLN A 656 16.41 -16.05 -45.10
N ALA A 657 15.91 -17.10 -44.45
CA ALA A 657 15.06 -18.11 -45.10
C ALA A 657 13.75 -17.52 -45.63
N VAL A 658 13.10 -16.61 -44.89
CA VAL A 658 11.90 -15.90 -45.35
C VAL A 658 12.21 -14.97 -46.52
N LYS A 659 13.37 -14.31 -46.51
CA LYS A 659 13.82 -13.42 -47.59
C LYS A 659 14.22 -14.19 -48.85
N GLU A 660 14.78 -15.38 -48.72
CA GLU A 660 15.02 -16.33 -49.81
C GLU A 660 13.68 -16.82 -50.39
N MET A 661 12.69 -17.11 -49.54
CA MET A 661 11.33 -17.51 -49.96
C MET A 661 10.54 -16.38 -50.65
N GLN A 662 10.79 -15.11 -50.30
CA GLN A 662 10.22 -13.95 -51.02
C GLN A 662 10.86 -13.71 -52.39
N LYS A 663 12.13 -14.14 -52.59
CA LYS A 663 12.78 -14.06 -53.90
C LYS A 663 12.28 -15.13 -54.87
N ASP A 664 11.80 -16.27 -54.38
CA ASP A 664 11.36 -17.41 -55.21
C ASP A 664 9.82 -17.55 -55.31
N SER A 665 9.07 -16.44 -55.40
CA SER A 665 7.59 -16.46 -55.45
C SER A 665 6.97 -16.99 -56.77
N SER A 666 7.72 -17.74 -57.58
CA SER A 666 7.30 -18.30 -58.87
C SER A 666 7.08 -19.83 -58.84
N VAL A 667 6.64 -20.47 -57.75
CA VAL A 667 6.10 -21.85 -57.86
C VAL A 667 4.92 -22.06 -56.92
N LYS A 668 3.87 -22.65 -57.50
CA LYS A 668 2.53 -22.90 -56.98
C LYS A 668 2.52 -23.60 -55.63
N GLY A 669 1.52 -23.23 -54.83
CA GLY A 669 1.16 -23.83 -53.55
C GLY A 669 1.12 -25.35 -53.58
N GLY A 670 1.92 -25.92 -52.70
CA GLY A 670 1.89 -27.29 -52.23
C GLY A 670 2.74 -27.31 -50.97
N GLU A 671 2.25 -27.94 -49.91
CA GLU A 671 2.91 -28.04 -48.61
C GLU A 671 4.25 -28.79 -48.74
N THR A 672 5.32 -28.09 -49.09
CA THR A 672 6.69 -28.58 -48.91
C THR A 672 7.05 -28.36 -47.44
N ALA A 673 7.02 -29.45 -46.67
CA ALA A 673 7.47 -29.47 -45.29
C ALA A 673 8.92 -28.94 -45.21
N LEU A 674 9.06 -27.73 -44.68
CA LEU A 674 10.32 -27.05 -44.45
C LEU A 674 11.06 -27.75 -43.30
N ILE A 675 12.02 -28.62 -43.63
CA ILE A 675 13.00 -29.10 -42.66
C ILE A 675 14.03 -27.99 -42.51
N ILE A 676 13.85 -27.15 -41.50
CA ILE A 676 14.81 -26.09 -41.14
C ILE A 676 15.78 -26.70 -40.11
N PRO A 677 17.06 -26.96 -40.46
CA PRO A 677 18.00 -27.62 -39.55
C PRO A 677 18.32 -26.79 -38.30
N SER A 678 18.10 -25.47 -38.34
CA SER A 678 18.20 -24.59 -37.17
C SER A 678 16.98 -24.67 -36.27
N LEU A 679 15.78 -24.92 -36.81
CA LEU A 679 14.59 -25.23 -36.02
C LEU A 679 14.75 -26.61 -35.35
N ASP A 680 15.29 -27.59 -36.06
CA ASP A 680 15.59 -28.91 -35.51
C ASP A 680 16.71 -28.84 -34.46
N ARG A 681 17.73 -28.00 -34.63
CA ARG A 681 18.76 -27.75 -33.61
C ARG A 681 18.22 -26.96 -32.42
N LEU A 682 17.32 -26.01 -32.62
CA LEU A 682 16.66 -25.26 -31.55
C LEU A 682 15.70 -26.15 -30.76
N VAL A 683 14.92 -26.99 -31.45
CA VAL A 683 14.06 -28.01 -30.85
C VAL A 683 14.91 -29.02 -30.09
N ASN A 684 15.98 -29.55 -30.68
CA ASN A 684 16.91 -30.43 -29.97
C ASN A 684 17.63 -29.72 -28.81
N ALA A 685 17.92 -28.42 -28.88
CA ALA A 685 18.52 -27.64 -27.78
C ALA A 685 17.50 -27.29 -26.69
N MET A 686 16.22 -27.11 -27.05
CA MET A 686 15.12 -26.96 -26.10
C MET A 686 14.77 -28.29 -25.43
N GLU A 687 14.75 -29.38 -26.21
CA GLU A 687 14.57 -30.75 -25.72
C GLU A 687 15.80 -31.19 -24.89
N SER A 688 17.02 -30.81 -25.28
CA SER A 688 18.22 -31.06 -24.48
C SER A 688 18.24 -30.21 -23.21
N LYS A 689 17.78 -28.95 -23.24
CA LYS A 689 17.55 -28.14 -22.02
C LYS A 689 16.47 -28.72 -21.11
N ASN A 690 15.49 -29.43 -21.67
CA ASN A 690 14.51 -30.18 -20.88
C ASN A 690 15.09 -31.50 -20.32
N SER A 691 16.14 -32.06 -20.93
CA SER A 691 16.76 -33.33 -20.48
C SER A 691 18.05 -33.19 -19.65
N GLU A 692 18.85 -32.13 -19.83
CA GLU A 692 20.17 -31.97 -19.19
C GLU A 692 20.15 -31.20 -17.87
N GLY A 693 18.96 -30.83 -17.37
CA GLY A 693 18.83 -30.04 -16.16
C GLY A 693 17.50 -30.24 -15.46
N ILE A 694 17.23 -31.45 -14.98
CA ILE A 694 16.17 -31.72 -14.00
C ILE A 694 16.59 -31.07 -12.66
N PHE A 695 16.58 -29.74 -12.58
CA PHE A 695 16.00 -29.11 -11.41
C PHE A 695 14.51 -29.23 -11.66
N ASP A 696 13.95 -30.28 -11.08
CA ASP A 696 12.63 -30.79 -11.40
C ASP A 696 11.56 -29.77 -10.97
N THR A 697 11.40 -28.72 -11.77
CA THR A 697 10.40 -27.67 -11.56
C THR A 697 9.01 -28.29 -11.57
N SER A 698 8.83 -29.37 -12.33
CA SER A 698 7.63 -30.20 -12.27
C SER A 698 7.44 -30.83 -10.89
N VAL A 699 8.47 -31.44 -10.29
CA VAL A 699 8.39 -32.02 -8.93
C VAL A 699 8.39 -30.96 -7.84
N HIS A 700 9.02 -29.80 -8.02
CA HIS A 700 8.98 -28.69 -7.06
C HIS A 700 7.61 -28.03 -7.05
N LEU A 701 7.04 -27.73 -8.23
CA LEU A 701 5.67 -27.24 -8.36
C LEU A 701 4.68 -28.29 -7.90
N LYS A 702 4.90 -29.58 -8.19
CA LYS A 702 4.05 -30.66 -7.67
C LYS A 702 4.15 -30.78 -6.15
N ALA A 703 5.34 -30.72 -5.56
CA ALA A 703 5.53 -30.71 -4.10
C ALA A 703 4.99 -29.43 -3.44
N GLN A 704 4.94 -28.30 -4.16
CA GLN A 704 4.30 -27.08 -3.71
C GLN A 704 2.78 -27.19 -3.80
N VAL A 705 2.24 -27.74 -4.89
CA VAL A 705 0.83 -28.02 -5.09
C VAL A 705 0.33 -29.07 -4.09
N ASP A 706 1.11 -30.10 -3.80
CA ASP A 706 0.78 -31.13 -2.81
C ASP A 706 0.81 -30.55 -1.39
N ARG A 707 1.78 -29.67 -1.08
CA ARG A 707 1.81 -28.92 0.19
C ARG A 707 0.62 -27.97 0.33
N LEU A 708 0.29 -27.22 -0.73
CA LEU A 708 -0.87 -26.33 -0.73
C LEU A 708 -2.17 -27.12 -0.68
N SER A 709 -2.24 -28.28 -1.32
CA SER A 709 -3.40 -29.19 -1.28
C SER A 709 -3.58 -29.79 0.11
N GLY A 710 -2.49 -30.21 0.76
CA GLY A 710 -2.49 -30.65 2.16
C GLY A 710 -2.96 -29.55 3.11
N ARG A 711 -2.41 -28.34 2.97
CA ARG A 711 -2.84 -27.19 3.79
C ARG A 711 -4.29 -26.79 3.51
N ASN A 712 -4.75 -26.87 2.27
CA ASN A 712 -6.16 -26.64 1.94
C ASN A 712 -7.07 -27.70 2.56
N GLU A 713 -6.65 -28.95 2.59
CA GLU A 713 -7.42 -30.01 3.22
C GLU A 713 -7.45 -29.86 4.75
N GLU A 714 -6.34 -29.47 5.38
CA GLU A 714 -6.30 -29.08 6.79
C GLU A 714 -7.25 -27.91 7.07
N LEU A 715 -7.20 -26.84 6.27
CA LEU A 715 -8.11 -25.69 6.42
C LEU A 715 -9.57 -26.09 6.21
N ARG A 716 -9.87 -27.02 5.30
CA ARG A 716 -11.23 -27.57 5.13
C ARG A 716 -11.66 -28.40 6.34
N GLN A 717 -10.75 -29.14 6.97
CA GLN A 717 -11.03 -29.89 8.19
C GLN A 717 -11.25 -28.96 9.38
N GLU A 718 -10.40 -27.94 9.54
CA GLU A 718 -10.57 -26.87 10.54
C GLU A 718 -11.91 -26.14 10.33
N LEU A 719 -12.26 -25.81 9.08
CA LEU A 719 -13.55 -25.19 8.75
C LEU A 719 -14.74 -26.12 9.07
N LYS A 720 -14.65 -27.42 8.75
CA LYS A 720 -15.70 -28.39 9.13
C LYS A 720 -15.81 -28.54 10.64
N GLN A 721 -14.70 -28.55 11.36
CA GLN A 721 -14.66 -28.68 12.81
C GLN A 721 -15.25 -27.44 13.48
N THR A 722 -14.85 -26.25 13.06
CA THR A 722 -15.43 -24.98 13.53
C THR A 722 -16.91 -24.86 13.19
N GLN A 723 -17.34 -25.31 12.01
CA GLN A 723 -18.77 -25.38 11.67
C GLN A 723 -19.53 -26.34 12.59
N LYS A 724 -18.95 -27.51 12.92
CA LYS A 724 -19.55 -28.47 13.85
C LYS A 724 -19.62 -27.91 15.27
N GLU A 725 -18.59 -27.20 15.72
CA GLU A 725 -18.56 -26.51 17.01
C GLU A 725 -19.59 -25.38 17.06
N ALA A 726 -19.68 -24.56 16.01
CA ALA A 726 -20.72 -23.54 15.89
C ALA A 726 -22.13 -24.14 15.92
N MET A 727 -22.34 -25.29 15.27
CA MET A 727 -23.62 -26.00 15.32
C MET A 727 -23.90 -26.57 16.72
N ASN A 728 -22.89 -27.08 17.43
CA ASN A 728 -23.02 -27.54 18.81
C ASN A 728 -23.38 -26.37 19.75
N PHE A 729 -22.70 -25.22 19.63
CA PHE A 729 -23.03 -24.03 20.42
C PHE A 729 -24.42 -23.48 20.08
N SER A 730 -24.81 -23.50 18.80
CA SER A 730 -26.16 -23.12 18.37
C SER A 730 -27.23 -24.03 18.99
N ASN A 731 -26.99 -25.34 19.02
CA ASN A 731 -27.89 -26.30 19.67
C ASN A 731 -27.95 -26.10 21.20
N GLN A 732 -26.81 -25.83 21.84
CA GLN A 732 -26.78 -25.50 23.27
C GLN A 732 -27.55 -24.21 23.57
N LEU A 733 -27.42 -23.19 22.72
CA LEU A 733 -28.17 -21.94 22.82
C LEU A 733 -29.67 -22.18 22.64
N ALA A 734 -30.08 -23.01 21.67
CA ALA A 734 -31.47 -23.36 21.46
C ALA A 734 -32.07 -24.07 22.69
N ASN A 735 -31.36 -25.06 23.25
CA ASN A 735 -31.77 -25.76 24.47
C ASN A 735 -31.85 -24.82 25.68
N ALA A 736 -30.89 -23.90 25.82
CA ALA A 736 -30.91 -22.90 26.90
C ALA A 736 -32.10 -21.94 26.74
N ASN A 737 -32.41 -21.50 25.52
CA ASN A 737 -33.56 -20.66 25.23
C ASN A 737 -34.88 -21.38 25.50
N GLU A 738 -34.97 -22.67 25.18
CA GLU A 738 -36.14 -23.49 25.51
C GLU A 738 -36.32 -23.62 27.02
N LYS A 739 -35.22 -23.82 27.77
CA LYS A 739 -35.25 -23.86 29.24
C LYS A 739 -35.64 -22.50 29.84
N ILE A 740 -35.17 -21.40 29.28
CA ILE A 740 -35.60 -20.04 29.67
C ILE A 740 -37.09 -19.86 29.38
N ALA A 741 -37.59 -20.33 28.25
CA ALA A 741 -39.02 -20.26 27.93
C ALA A 741 -39.86 -21.10 28.91
N GLN A 742 -39.41 -22.31 29.25
CA GLN A 742 -40.04 -23.16 30.27
C GLN A 742 -40.07 -22.47 31.64
N LEU A 743 -38.94 -21.93 32.10
CA LEU A 743 -38.86 -21.20 33.37
C LEU A 743 -39.71 -19.93 33.36
N LYS A 744 -39.77 -19.20 32.24
CA LYS A 744 -40.68 -18.03 32.09
C LYS A 744 -42.14 -18.45 32.17
N ASN A 745 -42.50 -19.57 31.55
CA ASN A 745 -43.85 -20.13 31.63
C ASN A 745 -44.18 -20.58 33.05
N GLU A 746 -43.26 -21.25 33.76
CA GLU A 746 -43.40 -21.59 35.18
C GLU A 746 -43.55 -20.35 36.06
N ILE A 747 -42.74 -19.31 35.87
CA ILE A 747 -42.86 -18.04 36.58
C ILE A 747 -44.21 -17.37 36.28
N SER A 748 -44.70 -17.46 35.04
CA SER A 748 -46.01 -16.92 34.66
C SER A 748 -47.15 -17.71 35.31
N LEU A 749 -47.04 -19.04 35.39
CA LEU A 749 -47.98 -19.92 36.09
C LEU A 749 -47.96 -19.65 37.59
N LEU A 750 -46.78 -19.45 38.19
CA LEU A 750 -46.61 -19.08 39.59
C LEU A 750 -47.27 -17.73 39.88
N ARG A 751 -47.04 -16.71 39.04
CA ARG A 751 -47.71 -15.40 39.14
C ARG A 751 -49.24 -15.49 38.95
N GLN A 752 -49.72 -16.38 38.08
CA GLN A 752 -51.15 -16.64 37.94
C GLN A 752 -51.71 -17.39 39.17
N SER A 753 -50.92 -18.26 39.79
CA SER A 753 -51.29 -18.98 41.02
C SER A 753 -51.22 -18.12 42.29
N GLU A 754 -50.38 -17.08 42.32
CA GLU A 754 -50.39 -16.03 43.35
C GLU A 754 -51.68 -15.19 43.34
N GLY A 755 -52.48 -15.27 42.27
CA GLY A 755 -53.82 -14.70 42.21
C GLY A 755 -54.90 -15.50 42.96
N ALA A 756 -54.59 -16.71 43.42
CA ALA A 756 -55.46 -17.50 44.29
C ALA A 756 -54.90 -17.48 45.71
N ASN A 757 -55.58 -16.78 46.63
CA ASN A 757 -55.32 -16.72 48.07
C ASN A 757 -54.72 -18.03 48.65
N ILE A 758 -53.40 -18.13 48.76
CA ILE A 758 -52.75 -19.05 49.71
C ILE A 758 -52.36 -18.19 50.91
N VAL A 759 -53.29 -18.11 51.85
CA VAL A 759 -52.97 -17.76 53.23
C VAL A 759 -51.98 -18.81 53.72
N PHE A 760 -50.72 -18.45 53.90
CA PHE A 760 -49.81 -19.25 54.71
C PHE A 760 -50.37 -19.24 56.13
N GLN A 761 -51.05 -20.32 56.51
CA GLN A 761 -51.57 -20.50 57.84
C GLN A 761 -50.37 -20.63 58.79
N THR A 762 -50.08 -19.56 59.52
CA THR A 762 -49.12 -19.55 60.62
C THR A 762 -49.65 -20.51 61.68
N VAL A 763 -48.99 -21.66 61.82
CA VAL A 763 -49.22 -22.57 62.93
C VAL A 763 -48.75 -21.86 64.20
N ASN A 764 -49.72 -21.44 65.02
CA ASN A 764 -49.46 -20.93 66.36
C ASN A 764 -48.77 -22.02 67.19
N LEU A 765 -47.63 -21.68 67.80
CA LEU A 765 -47.01 -22.49 68.85
C LEU A 765 -47.56 -22.10 70.23
N PRO A 766 -47.68 -23.05 71.18
CA PRO A 766 -48.28 -22.81 72.49
C PRO A 766 -47.44 -21.90 73.39
N GLU A 767 -48.11 -21.15 74.26
CA GLU A 767 -47.51 -20.25 75.25
C GLU A 767 -46.55 -20.98 76.20
N GLY A 768 -45.29 -20.52 76.20
CA GLY A 768 -44.37 -20.72 77.31
C GLY A 768 -43.06 -21.45 76.99
N MET A 769 -42.18 -20.90 76.14
CA MET A 769 -40.73 -21.13 76.26
C MET A 769 -39.89 -19.96 75.71
N VAL A 770 -38.90 -19.54 76.51
CA VAL A 770 -37.94 -18.44 76.26
C VAL A 770 -36.67 -18.98 75.54
N PRO A 771 -35.69 -18.17 75.11
CA PRO A 771 -35.09 -18.25 73.78
C PRO A 771 -33.73 -18.96 73.78
N SER A 772 -33.64 -20.13 73.14
CA SER A 772 -32.39 -20.61 72.52
C SER A 772 -32.59 -20.93 71.04
N SER A 773 -33.46 -20.14 70.40
CA SER A 773 -34.03 -20.38 69.06
C SER A 773 -32.99 -20.58 67.97
N VAL A 774 -31.77 -20.06 68.08
CA VAL A 774 -30.75 -20.25 67.03
C VAL A 774 -30.16 -21.67 67.05
N SER A 775 -29.95 -22.28 68.23
CA SER A 775 -29.34 -23.61 68.33
C SER A 775 -30.32 -24.73 67.98
N MET A 776 -31.60 -24.59 68.35
CA MET A 776 -32.65 -25.55 67.96
C MET A 776 -33.07 -25.41 66.49
N ILE A 777 -33.10 -24.20 65.93
CA ILE A 777 -33.39 -24.02 64.50
C ILE A 777 -32.24 -24.57 63.67
N ASN A 778 -30.98 -24.36 64.08
CA ASN A 778 -29.85 -24.95 63.39
C ASN A 778 -29.81 -26.48 63.51
N SER A 779 -30.17 -27.06 64.67
CA SER A 779 -30.22 -28.53 64.79
C SER A 779 -31.39 -29.15 64.02
N LEU A 780 -32.54 -28.48 63.95
CA LEU A 780 -33.67 -28.89 63.11
C LEU A 780 -33.37 -28.75 61.61
N ASN A 781 -32.66 -27.68 61.21
CA ASN A 781 -32.22 -27.49 59.83
C ASN A 781 -31.15 -28.52 59.43
N GLU A 782 -30.18 -28.80 60.29
CA GLU A 782 -29.20 -29.89 60.11
C GLU A 782 -29.90 -31.24 59.95
N TYR A 783 -30.91 -31.51 60.78
CA TYR A 783 -31.70 -32.75 60.71
C TYR A 783 -32.52 -32.85 59.41
N LEU A 784 -33.11 -31.74 58.96
CA LEU A 784 -33.84 -31.66 57.68
C LEU A 784 -32.90 -31.86 56.48
N ILE A 785 -31.69 -31.28 56.51
CA ILE A 785 -30.69 -31.46 55.46
C ILE A 785 -30.24 -32.92 55.39
N CYS A 786 -30.00 -33.56 56.53
CA CYS A 786 -29.68 -34.99 56.59
C CYS A 786 -30.81 -35.86 56.03
N LEU A 787 -32.06 -35.55 56.36
CA LEU A 787 -33.23 -36.26 55.84
C LEU A 787 -33.38 -36.11 54.33
N VAL A 788 -33.18 -34.90 53.79
CA VAL A 788 -33.24 -34.65 52.34
C VAL A 788 -32.11 -35.39 51.62
N GLN A 789 -30.89 -35.42 52.18
CA GLN A 789 -29.78 -36.20 51.62
C GLN A 789 -30.06 -37.70 51.64
N VAL A 790 -30.65 -38.23 52.71
CA VAL A 790 -31.03 -39.65 52.81
C VAL A 790 -32.13 -40.01 51.81
N ILE A 791 -33.13 -39.14 51.62
CA ILE A 791 -34.19 -39.34 50.63
C ILE A 791 -33.63 -39.29 49.21
N HIS A 792 -32.69 -38.37 48.93
CA HIS A 792 -32.03 -38.29 47.63
C HIS A 792 -31.14 -39.52 47.34
N LEU A 793 -30.46 -40.06 48.37
CA LEU A 793 -29.71 -41.31 48.28
C LEU A 793 -30.64 -42.51 48.03
N LEU A 794 -31.78 -42.58 48.72
CA LEU A 794 -32.79 -43.63 48.53
C LEU A 794 -33.44 -43.56 47.14
N LEU A 795 -33.68 -42.36 46.61
CA LEU A 795 -34.17 -42.15 45.24
C LEU A 795 -33.14 -42.56 44.18
N ASN A 796 -31.86 -42.26 44.41
CA ASN A 796 -30.77 -42.69 43.53
C ASN A 796 -30.57 -44.21 43.55
N ILE A 797 -30.64 -44.86 44.72
CA ILE A 797 -30.56 -46.33 44.84
C ILE A 797 -31.77 -46.99 44.14
N LYS A 798 -32.97 -46.41 44.25
CA LYS A 798 -34.17 -46.90 43.57
C LYS A 798 -34.09 -46.76 42.04
N ASN A 799 -33.38 -45.74 41.54
CA ASN A 799 -33.10 -45.59 40.10
C ASN A 799 -32.02 -46.55 39.59
N ILE A 800 -31.04 -46.94 40.42
CA ILE A 800 -30.00 -47.91 40.06
C ILE A 800 -30.53 -49.36 40.08
N CYS A 801 -31.50 -49.69 40.95
CA CYS A 801 -32.12 -51.02 40.98
C CYS A 801 -33.20 -51.26 39.90
N ASN A 802 -33.50 -50.27 39.06
CA ASN A 802 -34.48 -50.37 37.96
C ASN A 802 -33.82 -50.37 36.56
N ILE A 803 -32.52 -50.64 36.49
CA ILE A 803 -31.77 -51.05 35.29
C ILE A 803 -31.34 -52.51 35.52
#